data_AF-A0A1E7EU30-F1
#
_entry.id   AF-A0A1E7EU30-F1
#
_cell.length_a   1.000
_cell.length_b   1.000
_cell.length_c   1.000
_cell.angle_alpha   90.00
_cell.angle_beta   90.00
_cell.angle_gamma   90.00
#
_symmetry.space_group_name_H-M   'P 1'
#
loop_
_entity.id
_entity.type
_entity.pdbx_description
1 polymer ?
#
loop_
_entity_poly.entity_id
_entity_poly.type
_entity_poly.pdbx_seq_one_letter_code
_entity_poly.pdbx_strand_id
1 'polypeptide(L)'
;MATISMSTTSPIGSSSSDVVATASGWIALLQEPDPTLKSHALKKLLECVDTLWHEVAESLPDLETISEDFDLPLPMRQRAAAVASRVFFHLEEPSQALRLALEAGEEHFDVQNRTPYVESLITAALDAYIKERRKLIQQQEDEGSTPASSDETGISLDQLQGMVYRLLDACCEEGRCDHALGIALEAQETTKLRDILMSSGPDDSLLKYALDASINVVSSKSFRQEALTVIAECLSTQAETRKMASVDTLIIVYQLLGKADSVAEVLGSLIKGSDEDALLGFQLCFDLVDSGDQAFVTRVADVLLPMSSEENADRWSQVARVLTGGFSSELALSFLHKQSHADRLIMETLKKSLEERGSGGRSSLLHNAAVMTHAYLYAGTTNDSFLRDYLDWMKKASNWAKFSATASLGVIHAGHVTEAMHLLEPYLPANPTTGDEGGTVSTVSAQGGYAEGGSLYALGLIHGSHSGSSAEKRKETSDFIRTHLRASHANEVISHGAALGVGLTSMGSANVTIVNELKELLDTDSAVAGEAAGMAIGMVLVGTGAEIMEMVSELKNYARETHHEKIIRGISVGLALMQFQQEENADALIEDMRTDRDPVLRYGAQYALALAYCGTGSNKAIRILLHTAVSDVSDDVRMAAVISLAFVLYKTPERVPQLVKLLMESFNPHVRYASCMAVGIAMAGTGDSESIAMLEPMLDDMTDYVRQGALVGTAMIYMQQSDTCNNRKIKSFRERLSSIVSEKHQSTLTKMGAILSIGIIDAGGRNCSISLGSRNGFTQMTSAVGMVLWLQHWHWYPMMHSLGLVLTPTYSIGLNKDFKFPKSFEIVCNSKPSVFAYPKKLEEKKAAEKKRVETVTLSTTAKDKARLARKRAKEEAAGSSDAMDVENTEEKGDEKDTENKTTGEDTDNKMDVDKEEVPEKKLKKKREPEPTSFRVSNPSRVSTAQSLVCEFDLTQRYRPIRVEEKPFGVIILTDSTPGEVEDLGAVKAPSLEPDGECAPPEPFEWIAPASETAVKVQSEEESEESKKEDETAMKEEA
;
A
#
# COMPACT_ATOMS: atom_id res chain seq x y z
N MET A 1 -1.89 27.13 23.97
CA MET A 1 -2.09 27.73 25.32
C MET A 1 -0.90 27.37 26.18
N ALA A 2 -0.07 28.35 26.55
CA ALA A 2 0.89 28.23 27.65
C ALA A 2 0.97 29.61 28.31
N THR A 3 0.73 29.66 29.62
CA THR A 3 0.60 30.91 30.38
C THR A 3 1.97 31.46 30.78
N ILE A 4 2.33 32.63 30.28
CA ILE A 4 3.55 33.34 30.68
C ILE A 4 3.38 33.83 32.12
N SER A 5 4.17 33.27 33.03
CA SER A 5 4.29 33.79 34.40
C SER A 5 5.37 34.87 34.42
N MET A 6 4.95 36.14 34.57
CA MET A 6 5.90 37.23 34.75
C MET A 6 6.52 37.15 36.16
N SER A 7 7.79 36.76 36.25
CA SER A 7 8.61 36.93 37.46
C SER A 7 9.45 38.20 37.34
N THR A 8 9.10 39.23 38.08
CA THR A 8 9.83 40.50 38.12
C THR A 8 11.04 40.40 39.06
N THR A 9 12.25 40.28 38.50
CA THR A 9 13.51 40.44 39.24
C THR A 9 14.19 41.75 38.84
N SER A 10 14.24 42.71 39.75
CA SER A 10 14.87 44.02 39.56
C SER A 10 16.41 43.94 39.62
N PRO A 11 17.14 44.66 38.76
CA PRO A 11 18.52 45.05 39.03
C PRO A 11 18.55 46.42 39.74
N ILE A 12 19.29 46.49 40.85
CA ILE A 12 19.69 47.75 41.52
C ILE A 12 21.14 48.01 41.13
N GLY A 13 21.52 49.22 40.71
CA GLY A 13 22.96 49.56 40.63
C GLY A 13 23.48 50.59 39.62
N SER A 14 22.74 51.65 39.30
CA SER A 14 23.27 52.97 38.88
C SER A 14 24.51 53.08 37.96
N SER A 15 24.29 53.57 36.75
CA SER A 15 24.96 54.81 36.30
C SER A 15 23.94 55.69 35.58
N SER A 16 23.87 56.98 35.94
CA SER A 16 22.88 57.91 35.40
C SER A 16 23.36 58.48 34.06
N SER A 17 22.73 58.03 32.96
CA SER A 17 22.72 58.78 31.70
C SER A 17 21.55 59.79 31.73
N ASP A 18 21.81 61.02 31.28
CA ASP A 18 20.79 62.07 31.22
C ASP A 18 19.64 61.68 30.29
N VAL A 19 18.41 61.88 30.75
CA VAL A 19 17.21 61.74 29.90
C VAL A 19 17.16 62.94 28.96
N VAL A 20 17.71 62.77 27.75
CA VAL A 20 17.63 63.77 26.68
C VAL A 20 16.18 63.91 26.23
N ALA A 21 15.62 65.12 26.33
CA ALA A 21 14.20 65.37 26.07
C ALA A 21 13.84 65.51 24.58
N THR A 22 14.81 65.81 23.71
CA THR A 22 14.65 65.99 22.26
C THR A 22 15.99 65.69 21.55
N ALA A 23 15.96 64.95 20.45
CA ALA A 23 17.11 64.61 19.60
C ALA A 23 17.51 65.73 18.61
N SER A 24 16.66 66.74 18.40
CA SER A 24 16.87 67.86 17.47
C SER A 24 18.28 68.51 17.51
N GLY A 25 18.88 68.65 18.68
CA GLY A 25 20.25 69.18 18.82
C GLY A 25 21.35 68.27 18.25
N TRP A 26 21.14 66.95 18.25
CA TRP A 26 22.05 65.99 17.62
C TRP A 26 21.83 65.86 16.12
N ILE A 27 20.58 66.05 15.66
CA ILE A 27 20.23 66.10 14.22
C ILE A 27 20.86 67.35 13.57
N ALA A 28 20.79 68.52 14.22
CA ALA A 28 21.48 69.72 13.75
C ALA A 28 23.01 69.52 13.60
N LEU A 29 23.63 68.71 14.47
CA LEU A 29 25.06 68.38 14.39
C LEU A 29 25.42 67.39 13.27
N LEU A 30 24.46 66.71 12.65
CA LEU A 30 24.69 65.90 11.43
C LEU A 30 24.81 66.77 10.16
N GLN A 31 24.17 67.94 10.16
CA GLN A 31 24.16 68.88 9.04
C GLN A 31 25.43 69.74 8.95
N GLU A 32 26.20 69.84 10.05
CA GLU A 32 27.50 70.50 10.08
C GLU A 32 28.57 69.70 9.29
N PRO A 33 29.48 70.35 8.54
CA PRO A 33 30.45 69.66 7.68
C PRO A 33 31.64 69.03 8.42
N ASP A 34 31.78 69.23 9.73
CA ASP A 34 32.91 68.70 10.52
C ASP A 34 32.73 67.20 10.82
N PRO A 35 33.61 66.31 10.33
CA PRO A 35 33.49 64.86 10.56
C PRO A 35 33.63 64.48 12.05
N THR A 36 34.31 65.30 12.87
CA THR A 36 34.43 65.04 14.31
C THR A 36 33.09 65.24 15.03
N LEU A 37 32.34 66.29 14.66
CA LEU A 37 31.00 66.57 15.18
C LEU A 37 30.00 65.49 14.73
N LYS A 38 30.02 65.10 13.45
CA LYS A 38 29.19 63.98 12.93
C LYS A 38 29.46 62.69 13.70
N SER A 39 30.72 62.34 13.96
CA SER A 39 31.08 61.13 14.70
C SER A 39 30.59 61.12 16.17
N HIS A 40 30.51 62.29 16.81
CA HIS A 40 29.99 62.46 18.16
C HIS A 40 28.45 62.43 18.18
N ALA A 41 27.80 63.09 17.22
CA ALA A 41 26.36 63.08 17.04
C ALA A 41 25.83 61.65 16.83
N LEU A 42 26.44 60.90 15.90
CA LEU A 42 26.08 59.49 15.63
C LEU A 42 26.23 58.59 16.86
N LYS A 43 27.29 58.78 17.66
CA LYS A 43 27.46 58.02 18.92
C LYS A 43 26.34 58.31 19.92
N LYS A 44 25.92 59.58 20.06
CA LYS A 44 24.86 59.97 20.99
C LYS A 44 23.45 59.62 20.49
N LEU A 45 23.25 59.61 19.19
CA LEU A 45 22.02 59.09 18.57
C LEU A 45 21.88 57.59 18.85
N LEU A 46 22.92 56.79 18.65
CA LEU A 46 22.88 55.33 18.90
C LEU A 46 22.52 54.97 20.35
N GLU A 47 22.87 55.81 21.33
CA GLU A 47 22.47 55.66 22.74
C GLU A 47 20.97 55.99 23.00
N CYS A 48 20.29 56.72 22.10
CA CYS A 48 18.94 57.28 22.30
C CYS A 48 17.87 56.84 21.27
N VAL A 49 18.26 56.23 20.14
CA VAL A 49 17.33 55.90 19.04
C VAL A 49 16.13 55.08 19.50
N ASP A 50 16.34 54.09 20.36
CA ASP A 50 15.30 53.17 20.84
C ASP A 50 14.14 53.90 21.58
N THR A 51 14.34 55.16 22.01
CA THR A 51 13.33 56.01 22.65
C THR A 51 12.90 57.21 21.80
N LEU A 52 13.78 57.74 20.93
CA LEU A 52 13.57 58.97 20.15
C LEU A 52 13.50 58.75 18.63
N TRP A 53 13.29 57.50 18.16
CA TRP A 53 13.25 57.12 16.74
C TRP A 53 12.35 58.02 15.87
N HIS A 54 11.23 58.51 16.41
CA HIS A 54 10.26 59.35 15.70
C HIS A 54 10.81 60.73 15.32
N GLU A 55 11.75 61.29 16.09
CA GLU A 55 12.43 62.55 15.72
C GLU A 55 13.59 62.28 14.74
N VAL A 56 14.27 61.13 14.87
CA VAL A 56 15.39 60.74 14.00
C VAL A 56 14.91 60.31 12.60
N ALA A 57 13.68 59.80 12.48
CA ALA A 57 13.06 59.39 11.22
C ALA A 57 13.02 60.49 10.15
N GLU A 58 12.85 61.77 10.54
CA GLU A 58 12.90 62.89 9.58
C GLU A 58 14.30 63.08 8.95
N SER A 59 15.36 62.58 9.61
CA SER A 59 16.76 62.68 9.18
C SER A 59 17.31 61.41 8.50
N LEU A 60 16.45 60.43 8.16
CA LEU A 60 16.87 59.21 7.47
C LEU A 60 17.70 59.43 6.18
N PRO A 61 17.30 60.33 5.25
CA PRO A 61 18.10 60.56 4.03
C PRO A 61 19.50 61.12 4.30
N ASP A 62 19.65 61.91 5.37
CA ASP A 62 20.96 62.42 5.81
C ASP A 62 21.82 61.29 6.39
N LEU A 63 21.22 60.28 7.03
CA LEU A 63 21.94 59.11 7.54
C LEU A 63 22.32 58.12 6.41
N GLU A 64 21.44 57.90 5.43
CA GLU A 64 21.71 57.08 4.24
C GLU A 64 22.84 57.68 3.40
N THR A 65 22.80 58.99 3.13
CA THR A 65 23.88 59.64 2.37
C THR A 65 25.22 59.59 3.12
N ILE A 66 25.24 59.64 4.45
CA ILE A 66 26.45 59.44 5.27
C ILE A 66 26.91 57.97 5.28
N SER A 67 26.02 56.99 5.16
CA SER A 67 26.41 55.57 5.06
C SER A 67 26.95 55.23 3.67
N GLU A 68 26.41 55.82 2.60
CA GLU A 68 26.84 55.58 1.22
C GLU A 68 28.13 56.34 0.82
N ASP A 69 28.47 57.46 1.46
CA ASP A 69 29.67 58.25 1.15
C ASP A 69 30.99 57.50 1.40
N PHE A 70 31.75 57.25 0.33
CA PHE A 70 33.03 56.53 0.36
C PHE A 70 34.23 57.36 0.82
N ASP A 71 34.13 58.69 0.87
CA ASP A 71 35.23 59.56 1.30
C ASP A 71 35.31 59.68 2.84
N LEU A 72 34.31 59.15 3.56
CA LEU A 72 34.20 59.23 5.03
C LEU A 72 34.85 58.03 5.75
N PRO A 73 35.40 58.22 6.97
CA PRO A 73 36.01 57.14 7.75
C PRO A 73 35.05 55.97 8.04
N LEU A 74 35.51 54.73 7.83
CA LEU A 74 34.73 53.50 8.04
C LEU A 74 33.94 53.45 9.37
N PRO A 75 34.50 53.79 10.55
CA PRO A 75 33.75 53.75 11.81
C PRO A 75 32.62 54.79 11.91
N MET A 76 32.59 55.80 11.03
CA MET A 76 31.51 56.78 10.96
C MET A 76 30.37 56.28 10.08
N ARG A 77 30.70 55.67 8.93
CA ARG A 77 29.72 55.01 8.04
C ARG A 77 28.97 53.89 8.76
N GLN A 78 29.71 53.03 9.47
CA GLN A 78 29.15 51.91 10.24
C GLN A 78 28.16 52.39 11.33
N ARG A 79 28.44 53.51 11.98
CA ARG A 79 27.53 54.11 12.98
C ARG A 79 26.31 54.78 12.36
N ALA A 80 26.45 55.42 11.20
CA ALA A 80 25.31 55.96 10.46
C ALA A 80 24.35 54.85 10.02
N ALA A 81 24.89 53.77 9.45
CA ALA A 81 24.12 52.59 9.06
C ALA A 81 23.44 51.91 10.27
N ALA A 82 24.14 51.76 11.41
CA ALA A 82 23.55 51.22 12.64
C ALA A 82 22.42 52.07 13.22
N VAL A 83 22.53 53.41 13.16
CA VAL A 83 21.47 54.34 13.59
C VAL A 83 20.26 54.25 12.64
N ALA A 84 20.50 54.30 11.33
CA ALA A 84 19.43 54.21 10.32
C ALA A 84 18.69 52.86 10.41
N SER A 85 19.42 51.75 10.55
CA SER A 85 18.83 50.41 10.69
C SER A 85 17.86 50.28 11.87
N ARG A 86 18.22 50.83 13.04
CA ARG A 86 17.33 50.85 14.22
C ARG A 86 16.07 51.71 14.00
N VAL A 87 16.18 52.80 13.25
CA VAL A 87 15.01 53.62 12.89
C VAL A 87 14.10 52.85 11.93
N PHE A 88 14.64 52.20 10.89
CA PHE A 88 13.86 51.34 9.98
C PHE A 88 13.19 50.15 10.70
N PHE A 89 13.83 49.57 11.71
CA PHE A 89 13.20 48.58 12.58
C PHE A 89 11.96 49.13 13.30
N HIS A 90 12.02 50.36 13.84
CA HIS A 90 10.87 51.01 14.47
C HIS A 90 9.80 51.51 13.48
N LEU A 91 10.15 51.67 12.20
CA LEU A 91 9.21 51.93 11.10
C LEU A 91 8.57 50.66 10.52
N GLU A 92 8.86 49.48 11.08
CA GLU A 92 8.38 48.17 10.60
C GLU A 92 8.86 47.83 9.16
N GLU A 93 10.01 48.36 8.73
CA GLU A 93 10.64 48.07 7.42
C GLU A 93 11.92 47.21 7.57
N PRO A 94 11.78 45.89 7.82
CA PRO A 94 12.91 45.03 8.18
C PRO A 94 13.91 44.78 7.05
N SER A 95 13.52 44.95 5.77
CA SER A 95 14.42 44.76 4.62
C SER A 95 15.49 45.85 4.52
N GLN A 96 15.11 47.12 4.66
CA GLN A 96 16.05 48.24 4.68
C GLN A 96 16.86 48.25 5.98
N ALA A 97 16.20 47.93 7.11
CA ALA A 97 16.89 47.73 8.38
C ALA A 97 17.99 46.66 8.25
N LEU A 98 17.72 45.54 7.58
CA LEU A 98 18.70 44.47 7.37
C LEU A 98 19.87 44.92 6.47
N ARG A 99 19.60 45.57 5.33
CA ARG A 99 20.66 46.09 4.44
C ARG A 99 21.64 46.97 5.24
N LEU A 100 21.11 47.93 5.98
CA LEU A 100 21.92 48.87 6.77
C LEU A 100 22.57 48.20 8.01
N ALA A 101 21.99 47.14 8.57
CA ALA A 101 22.63 46.34 9.61
C ALA A 101 23.85 45.56 9.09
N LEU A 102 23.79 45.04 7.86
CA LEU A 102 24.91 44.36 7.21
C LEU A 102 26.02 45.36 6.84
N GLU A 103 25.66 46.57 6.37
CA GLU A 103 26.61 47.67 6.14
C GLU A 103 27.27 48.18 7.43
N ALA A 104 26.60 48.07 8.59
CA ALA A 104 27.14 48.47 9.89
C ALA A 104 28.26 47.55 10.43
N GLY A 105 28.28 46.28 10.02
CA GLY A 105 29.32 45.32 10.40
C GLY A 105 29.29 44.83 11.86
N GLU A 106 30.27 43.97 12.18
CA GLU A 106 30.27 43.15 13.40
C GLU A 106 30.36 43.92 14.73
N GLU A 107 30.90 45.14 14.74
CA GLU A 107 30.96 45.95 15.98
C GLU A 107 29.59 46.44 16.47
N HIS A 108 28.58 46.43 15.61
CA HIS A 108 27.25 47.00 15.89
C HIS A 108 26.09 46.02 15.64
N PHE A 109 26.33 44.91 14.93
CA PHE A 109 25.38 43.82 14.74
C PHE A 109 26.01 42.48 15.13
N ASP A 110 25.75 42.04 16.36
CA ASP A 110 26.17 40.74 16.91
C ASP A 110 24.97 39.80 17.05
N VAL A 111 25.06 38.65 16.38
CA VAL A 111 24.03 37.60 16.29
C VAL A 111 23.80 36.92 17.64
N GLN A 112 24.77 36.94 18.57
CA GLN A 112 24.63 36.29 19.88
C GLN A 112 23.75 37.10 20.86
N ASN A 113 23.56 38.40 20.61
CA ASN A 113 22.78 39.25 21.50
C ASN A 113 21.27 39.13 21.23
N ARG A 114 20.58 38.37 22.08
CA ARG A 114 19.11 38.17 22.07
C ARG A 114 18.35 39.45 22.47
N THR A 115 18.38 40.43 21.58
CA THR A 115 17.55 41.65 21.62
C THR A 115 16.43 41.53 20.61
N PRO A 116 15.24 42.14 20.83
CA PRO A 116 14.12 42.03 19.90
C PRO A 116 14.43 42.61 18.50
N TYR A 117 15.34 43.59 18.45
CA TYR A 117 15.92 44.13 17.21
C TYR A 117 16.70 43.05 16.43
N VAL A 118 17.64 42.36 17.08
CA VAL A 118 18.43 41.29 16.45
C VAL A 118 17.56 40.09 16.07
N GLU A 119 16.62 39.65 16.90
CA GLU A 119 15.71 38.54 16.59
C GLU A 119 14.83 38.83 15.35
N SER A 120 14.32 40.06 15.22
CA SER A 120 13.53 40.47 14.05
C SER A 120 14.37 40.54 12.77
N LEU A 121 15.61 41.05 12.86
CA LEU A 121 16.53 41.13 11.73
C LEU A 121 17.03 39.75 11.29
N ILE A 122 17.32 38.85 12.23
CA ILE A 122 17.64 37.44 11.95
C ILE A 122 16.51 36.78 11.17
N THR A 123 15.25 36.96 11.61
CA THR A 123 14.09 36.36 10.93
C THR A 123 13.96 36.89 9.50
N ALA A 124 14.02 38.21 9.32
CA ALA A 124 13.95 38.84 8.01
C ALA A 124 15.11 38.43 7.08
N ALA A 125 16.31 38.21 7.64
CA ALA A 125 17.48 37.77 6.90
C ALA A 125 17.42 36.32 6.46
N LEU A 126 16.90 35.42 7.30
CA LEU A 126 16.63 34.03 6.94
C LEU A 126 15.58 33.97 5.82
N ASP A 127 14.47 34.72 5.95
CA ASP A 127 13.44 34.81 4.92
C ASP A 127 13.99 35.36 3.58
N ALA A 128 14.80 36.43 3.63
CA ALA A 128 15.43 37.01 2.45
C ALA A 128 16.40 36.04 1.78
N TYR A 129 17.29 35.41 2.56
CA TYR A 129 18.26 34.44 2.09
C TYR A 129 17.61 33.22 1.44
N ILE A 130 16.62 32.61 2.09
CA ILE A 130 15.85 31.47 1.56
C ILE A 130 15.14 31.87 0.24
N LYS A 131 14.57 33.08 0.18
CA LYS A 131 13.87 33.59 -1.02
C LYS A 131 14.82 33.84 -2.19
N GLU A 132 16.01 34.39 -1.95
CA GLU A 132 17.02 34.61 -2.99
C GLU A 132 17.64 33.29 -3.48
N ARG A 133 17.94 32.35 -2.57
CA ARG A 133 18.39 30.99 -2.91
C ARG A 133 17.41 30.26 -3.83
N ARG A 134 16.11 30.24 -3.50
CA ARG A 134 15.08 29.61 -4.34
C ARG A 134 14.94 30.29 -5.72
N LYS A 135 15.07 31.62 -5.80
CA LYS A 135 15.09 32.35 -7.08
C LYS A 135 16.28 31.93 -7.95
N LEU A 136 17.47 31.81 -7.38
CA LEU A 136 18.69 31.41 -8.10
C LEU A 136 18.57 29.98 -8.65
N ILE A 137 18.06 29.05 -7.86
CA ILE A 137 17.85 27.66 -8.27
C ILE A 137 16.84 27.58 -9.42
N GLN A 138 15.71 28.29 -9.32
CA GLN A 138 14.71 28.34 -10.40
C GLN A 138 15.26 28.98 -11.69
N GLN A 139 16.18 29.94 -11.59
CA GLN A 139 16.88 30.51 -12.75
C GLN A 139 17.95 29.58 -13.36
N GLN A 140 18.46 28.61 -12.61
CA GLN A 140 19.37 27.57 -13.12
C GLN A 140 18.61 26.44 -13.82
N GLU A 141 17.36 26.17 -13.45
CA GLU A 141 16.50 25.19 -14.11
C GLU A 141 15.91 25.72 -15.44
N ASP A 142 15.57 27.02 -15.53
CA ASP A 142 15.10 27.68 -16.76
C ASP A 142 16.27 28.11 -17.68
N GLU A 143 16.99 27.15 -18.28
CA GLU A 143 18.03 27.42 -19.30
C GLU A 143 17.46 28.15 -20.55
N GLY A 144 17.49 29.48 -20.53
CA GLY A 144 17.09 30.31 -21.67
C GLY A 144 16.72 31.76 -21.38
N SER A 145 16.45 32.11 -20.11
CA SER A 145 16.24 33.52 -19.75
C SER A 145 17.56 34.25 -19.52
N THR A 146 17.72 35.44 -20.13
CA THR A 146 18.86 36.33 -19.84
C THR A 146 18.90 36.65 -18.35
N PRO A 147 20.08 36.75 -17.71
CA PRO A 147 20.17 37.11 -16.30
C PRO A 147 19.50 38.48 -16.09
N ALA A 148 18.32 38.45 -15.47
CA ALA A 148 17.61 39.67 -15.10
C ALA A 148 18.48 40.38 -14.07
N SER A 149 18.98 41.56 -14.45
CA SER A 149 19.86 42.36 -13.61
C SER A 149 19.18 42.69 -12.28
N SER A 150 19.76 42.13 -11.21
CA SER A 150 20.05 42.81 -9.94
C SER A 150 18.94 43.65 -9.27
N ASP A 151 18.68 43.30 -8.01
CA ASP A 151 18.39 44.24 -6.92
C ASP A 151 16.99 44.90 -6.86
N GLU A 152 16.01 44.16 -6.32
CA GLU A 152 14.92 44.78 -5.54
C GLU A 152 15.32 45.06 -4.08
N THR A 153 16.41 44.44 -3.60
CA THR A 153 16.89 44.50 -2.21
C THR A 153 18.24 45.21 -2.05
N GLY A 154 19.13 45.14 -3.04
CA GLY A 154 20.48 45.72 -2.97
C GLY A 154 21.40 45.08 -1.93
N ILE A 155 21.04 43.90 -1.43
CA ILE A 155 21.81 43.15 -0.42
C ILE A 155 22.69 42.13 -1.15
N SER A 156 23.97 42.05 -0.79
CA SER A 156 24.86 41.05 -1.39
C SER A 156 24.63 39.66 -0.77
N LEU A 157 24.44 38.65 -1.62
CA LEU A 157 24.21 37.27 -1.21
C LEU A 157 25.32 36.73 -0.29
N ASP A 158 26.57 37.11 -0.55
CA ASP A 158 27.75 36.71 0.23
C ASP A 158 27.68 37.20 1.69
N GLN A 159 27.16 38.42 1.92
CA GLN A 159 26.98 38.97 3.28
C GLN A 159 25.84 38.26 4.03
N LEU A 160 24.73 37.96 3.34
CA LEU A 160 23.64 37.15 3.90
C LEU A 160 24.13 35.75 4.26
N GLN A 161 24.82 35.06 3.35
CA GLN A 161 25.36 33.72 3.58
C GLN A 161 26.34 33.69 4.75
N GLY A 162 27.28 34.65 4.82
CA GLY A 162 28.23 34.76 5.93
C GLY A 162 27.59 35.08 7.29
N MET A 163 26.41 35.71 7.31
CA MET A 163 25.62 35.90 8.53
C MET A 163 24.83 34.64 8.91
N VAL A 164 24.15 34.01 7.95
CA VAL A 164 23.39 32.77 8.16
C VAL A 164 24.29 31.62 8.61
N TYR A 165 25.48 31.46 8.03
CA TYR A 165 26.46 30.46 8.46
C TYR A 165 26.85 30.61 9.92
N ARG A 166 27.19 31.82 10.38
CA ARG A 166 27.52 32.08 11.79
C ARG A 166 26.35 31.77 12.72
N LEU A 167 25.11 32.04 12.30
CA LEU A 167 23.92 31.65 13.04
C LEU A 167 23.76 30.13 13.14
N LEU A 168 23.98 29.40 12.03
CA LEU A 168 23.89 27.94 12.01
C LEU A 168 24.98 27.30 12.87
N ASP A 169 26.21 27.82 12.83
CA ASP A 169 27.32 27.36 13.68
C ASP A 169 27.02 27.60 15.16
N ALA A 170 26.54 28.79 15.54
CA ALA A 170 26.10 29.07 16.91
C ALA A 170 24.94 28.16 17.36
N CYS A 171 24.01 27.81 16.47
CA CYS A 171 22.93 26.86 16.78
C CYS A 171 23.46 25.42 17.00
N CYS A 172 24.52 25.03 16.29
CA CYS A 172 25.20 23.75 16.49
C CYS A 172 25.99 23.73 17.81
N GLU A 173 26.68 24.82 18.17
CA GLU A 173 27.34 24.98 19.48
C GLU A 173 26.35 24.93 20.66
N GLU A 174 25.14 25.47 20.50
CA GLU A 174 24.04 25.33 21.47
C GLU A 174 23.41 23.91 21.51
N GLY A 175 23.86 22.98 20.65
CA GLY A 175 23.31 21.62 20.56
C GLY A 175 21.92 21.53 19.91
N ARG A 176 21.50 22.55 19.16
CA ARG A 176 20.17 22.64 18.51
C ARG A 176 20.24 22.33 17.01
N CYS A 177 20.94 21.25 16.67
CA CYS A 177 21.25 20.84 15.29
C CYS A 177 19.98 20.60 14.44
N ASP A 178 18.88 20.11 15.02
CA ASP A 178 17.61 19.91 14.31
C ASP A 178 17.11 21.18 13.61
N HIS A 179 17.22 22.34 14.28
CA HIS A 179 16.79 23.61 13.72
C HIS A 179 17.76 24.12 12.64
N ALA A 180 19.07 23.97 12.84
CA ALA A 180 20.07 24.34 11.85
C ALA A 180 19.93 23.51 10.56
N LEU A 181 19.67 22.20 10.72
CA LEU A 181 19.38 21.26 9.65
C LEU A 181 18.09 21.63 8.90
N GLY A 182 17.01 21.99 9.60
CA GLY A 182 15.78 22.47 8.98
C GLY A 182 16.00 23.70 8.10
N ILE A 183 16.73 24.70 8.60
CA ILE A 183 17.08 25.91 7.83
C ILE A 183 17.94 25.56 6.60
N ALA A 184 18.93 24.69 6.73
CA ALA A 184 19.78 24.26 5.61
C ALA A 184 18.99 23.53 4.51
N LEU A 185 17.97 22.73 4.89
CA LEU A 185 17.06 22.08 3.95
C LEU A 185 16.10 23.10 3.27
N GLU A 186 15.61 24.10 4.01
CA GLU A 186 14.74 25.15 3.46
C GLU A 186 15.44 26.12 2.51
N ALA A 187 16.73 26.38 2.76
CA ALA A 187 17.63 27.20 1.93
C ALA A 187 18.27 26.41 0.75
N GLN A 188 18.01 25.10 0.69
CA GLN A 188 18.53 24.17 -0.31
C GLN A 188 20.06 24.22 -0.40
N GLU A 189 20.77 23.99 0.71
CA GLU A 189 22.23 24.12 0.80
C GLU A 189 22.93 22.83 1.25
N THR A 190 23.44 22.09 0.27
CA THR A 190 24.05 20.77 0.43
C THR A 190 25.40 20.79 1.16
N THR A 191 26.17 21.87 1.02
CA THR A 191 27.46 22.07 1.70
C THR A 191 27.27 22.18 3.22
N LYS A 192 26.38 23.09 3.66
CA LYS A 192 26.15 23.29 5.09
C LYS A 192 25.39 22.12 5.72
N LEU A 193 24.52 21.44 4.96
CA LEU A 193 23.94 20.15 5.33
C LEU A 193 25.03 19.12 5.66
N ARG A 194 26.06 18.97 4.81
CA ARG A 194 27.21 18.09 5.05
C ARG A 194 27.97 18.49 6.31
N ASP A 195 28.28 19.78 6.47
CA ASP A 195 29.04 20.27 7.62
C ASP A 195 28.30 20.07 8.94
N ILE A 196 26.98 20.31 8.97
CA ILE A 196 26.14 20.06 10.15
C ILE A 196 26.15 18.56 10.50
N LEU A 197 25.89 17.68 9.53
CA LEU A 197 25.85 16.23 9.76
C LEU A 197 27.21 15.60 10.14
N MET A 198 28.32 16.24 9.77
CA MET A 198 29.68 15.81 10.12
C MET A 198 30.20 16.43 11.43
N SER A 199 29.63 17.56 11.87
CA SER A 199 30.02 18.24 13.12
C SER A 199 29.14 17.85 14.30
N SER A 200 27.86 17.56 14.08
CA SER A 200 27.04 16.79 15.02
C SER A 200 27.62 15.38 15.16
N GLY A 201 27.67 14.86 16.39
CA GLY A 201 28.15 13.51 16.66
C GLY A 201 27.23 12.41 16.10
N PRO A 202 27.55 11.13 16.40
CA PRO A 202 26.78 9.97 15.93
C PRO A 202 25.46 9.80 16.71
N ASP A 203 24.54 10.75 16.50
CA ASP A 203 23.18 10.77 17.04
C ASP A 203 22.19 10.30 15.95
N ASP A 204 21.83 9.02 16.00
CA ASP A 204 20.87 8.37 15.08
C ASP A 204 19.53 9.12 14.97
N SER A 205 19.14 9.90 15.99
CA SER A 205 17.92 10.74 15.98
C SER A 205 17.99 11.87 14.97
N LEU A 206 19.13 12.56 14.86
CA LEU A 206 19.31 13.67 13.91
C LEU A 206 19.30 13.16 12.47
N LEU A 207 19.86 11.96 12.22
CA LEU A 207 19.86 11.32 10.90
C LEU A 207 18.48 10.79 10.52
N LYS A 208 17.74 10.19 11.45
CA LYS A 208 16.33 9.82 11.26
C LYS A 208 15.47 11.06 10.95
N TYR A 209 15.71 12.18 11.65
CA TYR A 209 15.05 13.46 11.38
C TYR A 209 15.46 14.07 10.03
N ALA A 210 16.74 14.03 9.66
CA ALA A 210 17.24 14.48 8.35
C ALA A 210 16.57 13.72 7.21
N LEU A 211 16.47 12.39 7.34
CA LEU A 211 15.79 11.53 6.37
C LEU A 211 14.30 11.84 6.26
N ASP A 212 13.59 11.94 7.40
CA ASP A 212 12.15 12.24 7.41
C ASP A 212 11.85 13.64 6.85
N ALA A 213 12.67 14.64 7.19
CA ALA A 213 12.59 15.98 6.64
C ALA A 213 12.89 16.00 5.13
N SER A 214 13.93 15.29 4.66
CA SER A 214 14.21 15.13 3.22
C SER A 214 13.10 14.42 2.46
N ILE A 215 12.36 13.48 3.07
CA ILE A 215 11.25 12.77 2.40
C ILE A 215 9.95 13.60 2.41
N ASN A 216 9.63 14.27 3.54
CA ASN A 216 8.32 14.89 3.76
C ASN A 216 8.27 16.41 3.52
N VAL A 217 9.39 17.13 3.67
CA VAL A 217 9.45 18.60 3.58
C VAL A 217 10.02 19.05 2.23
N VAL A 218 11.06 18.37 1.73
CA VAL A 218 11.72 18.74 0.46
C VAL A 218 10.83 18.41 -0.73
N SER A 219 10.30 19.46 -1.36
CA SER A 219 9.37 19.36 -2.49
C SER A 219 10.05 19.05 -3.84
N SER A 220 11.26 19.58 -4.07
CA SER A 220 12.01 19.41 -5.32
C SER A 220 12.74 18.07 -5.36
N LYS A 221 12.69 17.37 -6.50
CA LYS A 221 13.28 16.03 -6.66
C LYS A 221 14.81 16.09 -6.78
N SER A 222 15.34 17.07 -7.51
CA SER A 222 16.78 17.30 -7.72
C SER A 222 17.49 17.50 -6.37
N PHE A 223 17.05 18.49 -5.58
CA PHE A 223 17.61 18.74 -4.26
C PHE A 223 17.39 17.57 -3.28
N ARG A 224 16.27 16.84 -3.37
CA ARG A 224 16.06 15.64 -2.54
C ARG A 224 17.11 14.56 -2.83
N GLN A 225 17.45 14.33 -4.10
CA GLN A 225 18.51 13.39 -4.46
C GLN A 225 19.88 13.84 -3.94
N GLU A 226 20.24 15.11 -4.08
CA GLU A 226 21.51 15.63 -3.54
C GLU A 226 21.60 15.53 -2.02
N ALA A 227 20.54 15.94 -1.29
CA ALA A 227 20.46 15.83 0.16
C ALA A 227 20.59 14.37 0.61
N LEU A 228 19.91 13.43 -0.06
CA LEU A 228 20.04 12.01 0.21
C LEU A 228 21.44 11.47 -0.09
N THR A 229 22.16 11.97 -1.11
CA THR A 229 23.57 11.57 -1.32
C THR A 229 24.48 12.05 -0.20
N VAL A 230 24.28 13.26 0.31
CA VAL A 230 25.05 13.79 1.45
C VAL A 230 24.77 12.97 2.71
N ILE A 231 23.49 12.67 2.99
CA ILE A 231 23.10 11.80 4.11
C ILE A 231 23.71 10.39 3.95
N ALA A 232 23.78 9.84 2.74
CA ALA A 232 24.39 8.54 2.49
C ALA A 232 25.91 8.53 2.75
N GLU A 233 26.64 9.60 2.40
CA GLU A 233 28.07 9.74 2.70
C GLU A 233 28.33 9.86 4.22
N CYS A 234 27.48 10.61 4.93
CA CYS A 234 27.56 10.69 6.40
C CYS A 234 27.23 9.33 7.04
N LEU A 235 26.22 8.62 6.55
CA LEU A 235 25.86 7.29 7.06
C LEU A 235 26.91 6.22 6.73
N SER A 236 27.58 6.26 5.58
CA SER A 236 28.62 5.28 5.24
C SER A 236 29.86 5.41 6.13
N THR A 237 30.33 6.64 6.39
CA THR A 237 31.43 6.90 7.33
C THR A 237 31.08 6.52 8.78
N GLN A 238 29.80 6.57 9.16
CA GLN A 238 29.33 6.08 10.46
C GLN A 238 29.10 4.56 10.51
N ALA A 239 28.75 3.91 9.40
CA ALA A 239 28.59 2.46 9.31
C ALA A 239 29.91 1.71 9.56
N GLU A 240 31.06 2.31 9.21
CA GLU A 240 32.38 1.81 9.58
C GLU A 240 32.65 1.81 11.10
N THR A 241 31.92 2.63 11.88
CA THR A 241 32.11 2.79 13.34
C THR A 241 30.99 2.24 14.22
N ARG A 242 29.76 2.06 13.73
CA ARG A 242 28.66 1.36 14.42
C ARG A 242 27.91 0.41 13.47
N LYS A 243 27.72 -0.84 13.91
CA LYS A 243 27.42 -1.99 13.03
C LYS A 243 25.95 -2.33 12.74
N MET A 244 24.95 -1.72 13.40
CA MET A 244 23.58 -2.27 13.38
C MET A 244 22.49 -1.26 12.94
N ALA A 245 22.23 -0.18 13.69
CA ALA A 245 21.09 0.71 13.41
C ALA A 245 21.30 1.67 12.21
N SER A 246 22.55 2.02 11.89
CA SER A 246 22.93 2.89 10.77
C SER A 246 22.72 2.22 9.40
N VAL A 247 22.91 0.89 9.32
CA VAL A 247 22.94 0.15 8.05
C VAL A 247 21.56 0.01 7.42
N ASP A 248 20.52 -0.19 8.24
CA ASP A 248 19.13 -0.20 7.79
C ASP A 248 18.73 1.13 7.13
N THR A 249 19.09 2.23 7.79
CA THR A 249 18.83 3.59 7.31
C THR A 249 19.63 3.88 6.03
N LEU A 250 20.89 3.43 5.96
CA LEU A 250 21.76 3.57 4.78
C LEU A 250 21.19 2.85 3.55
N ILE A 251 20.66 1.64 3.70
CA ILE A 251 20.06 0.88 2.59
C ILE A 251 18.77 1.54 2.10
N ILE A 252 17.92 2.05 3.01
CA ILE A 252 16.74 2.85 2.63
C ILE A 252 17.14 4.08 1.81
N VAL A 253 18.20 4.79 2.22
CA VAL A 253 18.73 5.96 1.49
C VAL A 253 19.28 5.56 0.12
N TYR A 254 20.11 4.51 0.01
CA TYR A 254 20.62 4.06 -1.29
C TYR A 254 19.51 3.56 -2.23
N GLN A 255 18.45 2.96 -1.67
CA GLN A 255 17.27 2.57 -2.44
C GLN A 255 16.48 3.78 -2.97
N LEU A 256 16.27 4.82 -2.15
CA LEU A 256 15.67 6.08 -2.61
C LEU A 256 16.52 6.78 -3.70
N LEU A 257 17.84 6.57 -3.68
CA LEU A 257 18.79 7.06 -4.68
C LEU A 257 18.90 6.15 -5.93
N GLY A 258 18.30 4.96 -5.93
CA GLY A 258 18.44 3.99 -7.02
C GLY A 258 19.84 3.39 -7.19
N LYS A 259 20.72 3.48 -6.18
CA LYS A 259 22.11 2.97 -6.22
C LYS A 259 22.20 1.48 -5.86
N ALA A 260 22.01 0.61 -6.86
CA ALA A 260 22.00 -0.85 -6.65
C ALA A 260 23.37 -1.39 -6.20
N ASP A 261 24.45 -0.91 -6.80
CA ASP A 261 25.81 -1.40 -6.56
C ASP A 261 26.23 -1.23 -5.09
N SER A 262 26.02 -0.04 -4.52
CA SER A 262 26.34 0.26 -3.12
C SER A 262 25.50 -0.57 -2.13
N VAL A 263 24.25 -0.92 -2.47
CA VAL A 263 23.44 -1.85 -1.65
C VAL A 263 24.02 -3.26 -1.71
N ALA A 264 24.44 -3.72 -2.89
CA ALA A 264 25.08 -5.03 -3.04
C ALA A 264 26.42 -5.11 -2.28
N GLU A 265 27.24 -4.07 -2.30
CA GLU A 265 28.49 -4.01 -1.53
C GLU A 265 28.25 -4.09 -0.01
N VAL A 266 27.30 -3.29 0.51
CA VAL A 266 26.94 -3.31 1.94
C VAL A 266 26.38 -4.68 2.35
N LEU A 267 25.41 -5.23 1.61
CA LEU A 267 24.87 -6.57 1.87
C LEU A 267 25.98 -7.65 1.81
N GLY A 268 26.87 -7.57 0.81
CA GLY A 268 27.99 -8.49 0.66
C GLY A 268 28.98 -8.44 1.83
N SER A 269 29.14 -7.28 2.47
CA SER A 269 29.94 -7.14 3.70
C SER A 269 29.26 -7.78 4.93
N LEU A 270 27.93 -7.63 5.06
CA LEU A 270 27.14 -8.23 6.14
C LEU A 270 27.10 -9.76 6.05
N ILE A 271 26.86 -10.31 4.85
CA ILE A 271 26.78 -11.77 4.63
C ILE A 271 28.12 -12.46 4.95
N LYS A 272 29.24 -11.79 4.68
CA LYS A 272 30.62 -12.23 5.02
C LYS A 272 30.99 -12.00 6.49
N GLY A 273 30.16 -11.29 7.25
CA GLY A 273 30.36 -10.96 8.64
C GLY A 273 30.04 -12.10 9.61
N SER A 274 29.73 -11.74 10.85
CA SER A 274 29.28 -12.69 11.88
C SER A 274 27.93 -13.31 11.55
N ASP A 275 27.52 -14.34 12.30
CA ASP A 275 26.21 -14.96 12.14
C ASP A 275 25.05 -13.96 12.39
N GLU A 276 25.22 -13.02 13.31
CA GLU A 276 24.23 -11.95 13.55
C GLU A 276 24.20 -10.94 12.39
N ASP A 277 25.36 -10.55 11.85
CA ASP A 277 25.47 -9.66 10.69
C ASP A 277 24.80 -10.29 9.44
N ALA A 278 24.98 -11.61 9.23
CA ALA A 278 24.39 -12.33 8.11
C ALA A 278 22.87 -12.48 8.24
N LEU A 279 22.35 -12.71 9.45
CA LEU A 279 20.91 -12.74 9.71
C LEU A 279 20.27 -11.36 9.50
N LEU A 280 20.97 -10.26 9.86
CA LEU A 280 20.54 -8.89 9.53
C LEU A 280 20.54 -8.67 8.01
N GLY A 281 21.57 -9.14 7.31
CA GLY A 281 21.63 -9.14 5.84
C GLY A 281 20.43 -9.85 5.20
N PHE A 282 20.01 -11.00 5.72
CA PHE A 282 18.81 -11.69 5.24
C PHE A 282 17.52 -10.87 5.50
N GLN A 283 17.39 -10.20 6.65
CA GLN A 283 16.22 -9.34 6.94
C GLN A 283 16.14 -8.20 5.93
N LEU A 284 17.28 -7.56 5.66
CA LEU A 284 17.43 -6.52 4.65
C LEU A 284 17.08 -7.01 3.24
N CYS A 285 17.41 -8.25 2.88
CA CYS A 285 16.96 -8.84 1.61
C CYS A 285 15.43 -8.99 1.54
N PHE A 286 14.74 -9.35 2.64
CA PHE A 286 13.27 -9.40 2.65
C PHE A 286 12.65 -8.00 2.54
N ASP A 287 13.20 -7.02 3.24
CA ASP A 287 12.73 -5.62 3.18
C ASP A 287 12.91 -5.02 1.79
N LEU A 288 14.07 -5.29 1.16
CA LEU A 288 14.39 -4.88 -0.20
C LEU A 288 13.40 -5.46 -1.22
N VAL A 289 12.92 -6.69 -0.98
CA VAL A 289 11.89 -7.34 -1.79
C VAL A 289 10.51 -6.74 -1.54
N ASP A 290 10.13 -6.43 -0.29
CA ASP A 290 8.83 -5.83 0.08
C ASP A 290 8.61 -4.44 -0.56
N SER A 291 9.67 -3.69 -0.87
CA SER A 291 9.56 -2.37 -1.51
C SER A 291 8.84 -2.40 -2.88
N GLY A 292 8.92 -3.54 -3.58
CA GLY A 292 8.21 -3.77 -4.85
C GLY A 292 8.93 -3.30 -6.13
N ASP A 293 10.14 -2.74 -6.06
CA ASP A 293 10.95 -2.47 -7.26
C ASP A 293 11.72 -3.73 -7.69
N GLN A 294 11.11 -4.48 -8.61
CA GLN A 294 11.68 -5.71 -9.12
C GLN A 294 12.94 -5.49 -9.98
N ALA A 295 13.07 -4.35 -10.66
CA ALA A 295 14.24 -4.06 -11.50
C ALA A 295 15.46 -3.75 -10.64
N PHE A 296 15.27 -2.95 -9.58
CA PHE A 296 16.30 -2.71 -8.56
C PHE A 296 16.72 -3.99 -7.85
N VAL A 297 15.77 -4.82 -7.37
CA VAL A 297 16.08 -6.14 -6.75
C VAL A 297 16.91 -7.03 -7.69
N THR A 298 16.57 -7.06 -8.98
CA THR A 298 17.30 -7.89 -9.96
C THR A 298 18.72 -7.35 -10.18
N ARG A 299 18.91 -6.03 -10.35
CA ARG A 299 20.24 -5.40 -10.45
C ARG A 299 21.11 -5.66 -9.21
N VAL A 300 20.53 -5.56 -8.00
CA VAL A 300 21.24 -5.91 -6.76
C VAL A 300 21.67 -7.37 -6.76
N ALA A 301 20.81 -8.30 -7.19
CA ALA A 301 21.16 -9.72 -7.29
C ALA A 301 22.27 -9.99 -8.31
N ASP A 302 22.21 -9.35 -9.49
CA ASP A 302 23.22 -9.50 -10.57
C ASP A 302 24.62 -9.05 -10.12
N VAL A 303 24.72 -8.05 -9.24
CA VAL A 303 25.99 -7.58 -8.64
C VAL A 303 26.40 -8.42 -7.42
N LEU A 304 25.44 -8.83 -6.59
CA LEU A 304 25.69 -9.51 -5.32
C LEU A 304 26.08 -10.99 -5.47
N LEU A 305 25.44 -11.73 -6.39
CA LEU A 305 25.68 -13.16 -6.57
C LEU A 305 27.12 -13.51 -7.04
N PRO A 306 27.75 -12.75 -7.95
CA PRO A 306 29.17 -12.93 -8.30
C PRO A 306 30.16 -12.65 -7.15
N MET A 307 29.77 -11.97 -6.07
CA MET A 307 30.64 -11.69 -4.92
C MET A 307 30.75 -12.86 -3.91
N SER A 308 30.13 -13.99 -4.24
CA SER A 308 30.08 -15.19 -3.41
C SER A 308 31.46 -15.82 -3.17
N SER A 309 31.61 -16.48 -2.02
CA SER A 309 32.83 -17.17 -1.58
C SER A 309 32.46 -18.57 -1.11
N GLU A 310 33.30 -19.56 -1.45
CA GLU A 310 33.06 -20.99 -1.18
C GLU A 310 32.80 -21.28 0.31
N GLU A 311 33.44 -20.54 1.22
CA GLU A 311 33.30 -20.72 2.68
C GLU A 311 31.89 -20.39 3.23
N ASN A 312 31.03 -19.74 2.44
CA ASN A 312 29.69 -19.32 2.87
C ASN A 312 28.57 -19.72 1.88
N ALA A 313 28.80 -20.75 1.04
CA ALA A 313 27.90 -21.14 -0.05
C ALA A 313 26.41 -21.26 0.36
N ASP A 314 26.13 -21.83 1.52
CA ASP A 314 24.75 -21.96 2.05
C ASP A 314 24.06 -20.61 2.23
N ARG A 315 24.76 -19.60 2.81
CA ARG A 315 24.22 -18.24 3.01
C ARG A 315 23.94 -17.57 1.67
N TRP A 316 24.84 -17.73 0.69
CA TRP A 316 24.66 -17.18 -0.65
C TRP A 316 23.47 -17.83 -1.38
N SER A 317 23.27 -19.15 -1.21
CA SER A 317 22.09 -19.85 -1.75
C SER A 317 20.78 -19.36 -1.11
N GLN A 318 20.79 -19.03 0.18
CA GLN A 318 19.66 -18.44 0.89
C GLN A 318 19.33 -17.03 0.38
N VAL A 319 20.33 -16.18 0.18
CA VAL A 319 20.15 -14.83 -0.42
C VAL A 319 19.59 -14.93 -1.84
N ALA A 320 20.15 -15.81 -2.68
CA ALA A 320 19.62 -16.08 -4.02
C ALA A 320 18.15 -16.52 -3.96
N ARG A 321 17.81 -17.45 -3.04
CA ARG A 321 16.43 -17.93 -2.85
C ARG A 321 15.44 -16.81 -2.46
N VAL A 322 15.88 -15.80 -1.70
CA VAL A 322 15.04 -14.63 -1.35
C VAL A 322 14.92 -13.66 -2.52
N LEU A 323 16.03 -13.26 -3.16
CA LEU A 323 16.04 -12.21 -4.18
C LEU A 323 15.55 -12.67 -5.57
N THR A 324 15.95 -13.86 -6.02
CA THR A 324 15.64 -14.39 -7.37
C THR A 324 14.73 -15.62 -7.33
N GLY A 325 14.86 -16.47 -6.30
CA GLY A 325 14.11 -17.72 -6.15
C GLY A 325 12.63 -17.57 -5.82
N GLY A 326 12.18 -16.38 -5.38
CA GLY A 326 10.77 -16.07 -5.18
C GLY A 326 10.17 -16.55 -3.84
N PHE A 327 11.01 -16.80 -2.83
CA PHE A 327 10.56 -17.39 -1.56
C PHE A 327 9.56 -16.51 -0.77
N SER A 328 9.58 -15.19 -0.93
CA SER A 328 8.60 -14.30 -0.28
C SER A 328 7.18 -14.56 -0.79
N SER A 329 7.02 -14.77 -2.11
CA SER A 329 5.75 -15.18 -2.72
C SER A 329 5.29 -16.56 -2.23
N GLU A 330 6.20 -17.54 -2.16
CA GLU A 330 5.90 -18.89 -1.60
C GLU A 330 5.44 -18.82 -0.13
N LEU A 331 6.06 -17.95 0.66
CA LEU A 331 5.73 -17.74 2.08
C LEU A 331 4.32 -17.16 2.24
N ALA A 332 4.01 -16.11 1.47
CA ALA A 332 2.69 -15.49 1.43
C ALA A 332 1.61 -16.50 1.00
N LEU A 333 1.87 -17.29 -0.05
CA LEU A 333 0.98 -18.34 -0.55
C LEU A 333 0.72 -19.43 0.50
N SER A 334 1.78 -19.95 1.14
CA SER A 334 1.69 -20.93 2.23
C SER A 334 0.85 -20.41 3.40
N PHE A 335 1.00 -19.13 3.74
CA PHE A 335 0.19 -18.47 4.78
C PHE A 335 -1.29 -18.36 4.38
N LEU A 336 -1.58 -17.82 3.19
CA LEU A 336 -2.95 -17.62 2.70
C LEU A 336 -3.70 -18.94 2.53
N HIS A 337 -3.04 -20.00 2.03
CA HIS A 337 -3.62 -21.33 1.93
C HIS A 337 -3.96 -21.91 3.32
N LYS A 338 -3.02 -21.87 4.28
CA LYS A 338 -3.20 -22.46 5.62
C LYS A 338 -4.19 -21.69 6.52
N GLN A 339 -4.29 -20.36 6.37
CA GLN A 339 -5.14 -19.50 7.21
C GLN A 339 -6.34 -18.89 6.46
N SER A 340 -6.82 -19.53 5.39
CA SER A 340 -8.01 -19.05 4.67
C SER A 340 -9.29 -19.17 5.51
N HIS A 341 -9.77 -18.04 6.02
CA HIS A 341 -11.04 -17.95 6.73
C HIS A 341 -12.22 -17.55 5.83
N ALA A 342 -12.07 -17.70 4.50
CA ALA A 342 -13.14 -17.55 3.52
C ALA A 342 -14.36 -18.43 3.85
N ASP A 343 -15.55 -17.97 3.45
CA ASP A 343 -16.83 -18.63 3.71
C ASP A 343 -17.55 -18.97 2.41
N ARG A 344 -17.56 -20.27 2.07
CA ARG A 344 -18.25 -20.82 0.91
C ARG A 344 -19.75 -20.50 0.89
N LEU A 345 -20.41 -20.38 2.04
CA LEU A 345 -21.86 -20.16 2.10
C LEU A 345 -22.27 -18.79 1.53
N ILE A 346 -21.35 -17.82 1.54
CA ILE A 346 -21.53 -16.52 0.87
C ILE A 346 -21.75 -16.73 -0.63
N MET A 347 -20.87 -17.50 -1.28
CA MET A 347 -20.95 -17.80 -2.71
C MET A 347 -22.17 -18.64 -3.08
N GLU A 348 -22.57 -19.61 -2.25
CA GLU A 348 -23.81 -20.35 -2.47
C GLU A 348 -25.06 -19.46 -2.36
N THR A 349 -25.08 -18.54 -1.40
CA THR A 349 -26.19 -17.60 -1.20
C THR A 349 -26.28 -16.61 -2.36
N LEU A 350 -25.13 -16.12 -2.82
CA LEU A 350 -25.01 -15.28 -4.02
C LEU A 350 -25.54 -16.02 -5.26
N LYS A 351 -25.08 -17.25 -5.49
CA LYS A 351 -25.52 -18.09 -6.62
C LYS A 351 -27.03 -18.33 -6.59
N LYS A 352 -27.60 -18.76 -5.45
CA LYS A 352 -29.06 -18.96 -5.29
C LYS A 352 -29.84 -17.69 -5.63
N SER A 353 -29.40 -16.54 -5.10
CA SER A 353 -30.02 -15.22 -5.36
C SER A 353 -29.99 -14.81 -6.84
N LEU A 354 -29.00 -15.28 -7.61
CA LEU A 354 -28.88 -15.04 -9.05
C LEU A 354 -29.65 -16.09 -9.89
N GLU A 355 -29.69 -17.35 -9.47
CA GLU A 355 -30.36 -18.44 -10.20
C GLU A 355 -31.88 -18.46 -10.02
N GLU A 356 -32.43 -18.05 -8.86
CA GLU A 356 -33.88 -17.91 -8.64
C GLU A 356 -34.53 -16.88 -9.60
N ARG A 357 -33.72 -16.03 -10.25
CA ARG A 357 -34.13 -15.10 -11.32
C ARG A 357 -34.08 -15.70 -12.74
N GLY A 358 -33.62 -16.94 -12.88
CA GLY A 358 -33.20 -17.56 -14.14
C GLY A 358 -34.28 -17.86 -15.18
N SER A 359 -35.57 -17.64 -14.89
CA SER A 359 -36.67 -17.95 -15.82
C SER A 359 -36.92 -16.91 -16.93
N GLY A 360 -36.04 -15.92 -17.14
CA GLY A 360 -36.24 -14.96 -18.22
C GLY A 360 -35.17 -13.88 -18.49
N GLY A 361 -34.17 -13.67 -17.63
CA GLY A 361 -33.19 -12.59 -17.80
C GLY A 361 -31.75 -12.99 -17.53
N ARG A 362 -30.97 -13.31 -18.58
CA ARG A 362 -29.54 -13.62 -18.50
C ARG A 362 -28.70 -12.36 -18.34
N SER A 363 -28.51 -11.86 -17.11
CA SER A 363 -27.59 -10.74 -16.87
C SER A 363 -26.14 -11.23 -16.83
N SER A 364 -25.46 -11.15 -17.99
CA SER A 364 -24.03 -11.49 -18.12
C SER A 364 -23.16 -10.69 -17.13
N LEU A 365 -23.51 -9.42 -16.89
CA LEU A 365 -22.80 -8.53 -15.97
C LEU A 365 -22.83 -9.04 -14.51
N LEU A 366 -23.99 -9.46 -13.99
CA LEU A 366 -24.09 -9.96 -12.62
C LEU A 366 -23.42 -11.33 -12.44
N HIS A 367 -23.37 -12.14 -13.49
CA HIS A 367 -22.58 -13.38 -13.48
C HIS A 367 -21.08 -13.07 -13.44
N ASN A 368 -20.59 -12.14 -14.27
CA ASN A 368 -19.20 -11.70 -14.24
C ASN A 368 -18.81 -11.14 -12.86
N ALA A 369 -19.63 -10.25 -12.29
CA ALA A 369 -19.40 -9.69 -10.95
C ALA A 369 -19.33 -10.77 -9.85
N ALA A 370 -20.14 -11.85 -9.96
CA ALA A 370 -20.09 -12.96 -9.02
C ALA A 370 -18.84 -13.83 -9.19
N VAL A 371 -18.34 -14.01 -10.41
CA VAL A 371 -17.06 -14.68 -10.68
C VAL A 371 -15.88 -13.83 -10.17
N MET A 372 -15.92 -12.51 -10.36
CA MET A 372 -14.94 -11.59 -9.76
C MET A 372 -14.96 -11.63 -8.23
N THR A 373 -16.15 -11.73 -7.63
CA THR A 373 -16.32 -11.84 -6.17
C THR A 373 -15.67 -13.11 -5.63
N HIS A 374 -15.82 -14.23 -6.34
CA HIS A 374 -15.09 -15.47 -6.04
C HIS A 374 -13.57 -15.26 -6.12
N ALA A 375 -13.09 -14.61 -7.18
CA ALA A 375 -11.68 -14.33 -7.40
C ALA A 375 -11.05 -13.53 -6.23
N TYR A 376 -11.74 -12.48 -5.75
CA TYR A 376 -11.26 -11.68 -4.62
C TYR A 376 -11.32 -12.44 -3.29
N LEU A 377 -12.40 -13.19 -3.02
CA LEU A 377 -12.56 -14.00 -1.81
C LEU A 377 -11.42 -15.00 -1.60
N TYR A 378 -10.96 -15.62 -2.69
CA TYR A 378 -9.94 -16.68 -2.70
C TYR A 378 -8.60 -16.23 -3.29
N ALA A 379 -8.36 -14.91 -3.44
CA ALA A 379 -7.13 -14.37 -3.99
C ALA A 379 -5.88 -14.90 -3.26
N GLY A 380 -4.96 -15.50 -4.00
CA GLY A 380 -3.74 -16.12 -3.46
C GLY A 380 -3.95 -17.29 -2.49
N THR A 381 -5.13 -17.93 -2.46
CA THR A 381 -5.42 -19.06 -1.56
C THR A 381 -5.47 -20.42 -2.24
N THR A 382 -5.26 -20.49 -3.57
CA THR A 382 -5.31 -21.67 -4.45
C THR A 382 -6.58 -22.52 -4.40
N ASN A 383 -7.62 -22.09 -3.69
CA ASN A 383 -8.87 -22.83 -3.53
C ASN A 383 -9.87 -22.49 -4.65
N ASP A 384 -9.98 -23.40 -5.62
CA ASP A 384 -10.90 -23.31 -6.76
C ASP A 384 -12.12 -24.26 -6.64
N SER A 385 -12.33 -24.86 -5.46
CA SER A 385 -13.35 -25.89 -5.22
C SER A 385 -14.76 -25.51 -5.69
N PHE A 386 -15.16 -24.25 -5.49
CA PHE A 386 -16.46 -23.74 -5.94
C PHE A 386 -16.59 -23.69 -7.48
N LEU A 387 -15.49 -23.42 -8.20
CA LEU A 387 -15.49 -23.42 -9.67
C LEU A 387 -15.56 -24.86 -10.22
N ARG A 388 -14.84 -25.80 -9.59
CA ARG A 388 -14.90 -27.23 -9.93
C ARG A 388 -16.30 -27.82 -9.70
N ASP A 389 -16.88 -27.59 -8.52
CA ASP A 389 -18.24 -28.04 -8.15
C ASP A 389 -19.34 -27.50 -9.08
N TYR A 390 -19.17 -26.28 -9.59
CA TYR A 390 -20.21 -25.56 -10.32
C TYR A 390 -19.82 -25.20 -11.76
N LEU A 391 -19.07 -26.10 -12.40
CA LEU A 391 -18.62 -25.94 -13.78
C LEU A 391 -19.79 -25.74 -14.77
N ASP A 392 -20.96 -26.35 -14.55
CA ASP A 392 -22.17 -26.10 -15.35
C ASP A 392 -22.83 -24.74 -15.11
N TRP A 393 -22.52 -24.06 -14.01
CA TRP A 393 -22.86 -22.65 -13.82
C TRP A 393 -21.86 -21.74 -14.55
N MET A 394 -20.58 -22.09 -14.56
CA MET A 394 -19.53 -21.37 -15.29
C MET A 394 -19.72 -21.46 -16.82
N LYS A 395 -20.17 -22.61 -17.35
CA LYS A 395 -20.56 -22.77 -18.77
C LYS A 395 -21.66 -21.80 -19.24
N LYS A 396 -22.35 -21.10 -18.33
CA LYS A 396 -23.35 -20.07 -18.66
C LYS A 396 -22.71 -18.74 -19.08
N ALA A 397 -21.40 -18.55 -18.89
CA ALA A 397 -20.64 -17.40 -19.35
C ALA A 397 -20.50 -17.36 -20.88
N SER A 398 -20.58 -16.17 -21.48
CA SER A 398 -20.41 -15.96 -22.91
C SER A 398 -19.45 -14.81 -23.22
N ASN A 399 -18.73 -14.92 -24.35
CA ASN A 399 -17.79 -13.91 -24.86
C ASN A 399 -16.81 -13.44 -23.77
N TRP A 400 -16.73 -12.13 -23.50
CA TRP A 400 -15.85 -11.54 -22.47
C TRP A 400 -16.11 -12.00 -21.03
N ALA A 401 -17.30 -12.53 -20.71
CA ALA A 401 -17.52 -13.18 -19.42
C ALA A 401 -16.82 -14.56 -19.34
N LYS A 402 -16.62 -15.25 -20.47
CA LYS A 402 -15.82 -16.48 -20.55
C LYS A 402 -14.32 -16.17 -20.42
N PHE A 403 -13.86 -15.07 -21.03
CA PHE A 403 -12.49 -14.54 -20.84
C PHE A 403 -12.24 -14.18 -19.38
N SER A 404 -13.16 -13.43 -18.75
CA SER A 404 -13.04 -13.07 -17.33
C SER A 404 -13.14 -14.29 -16.41
N ALA A 405 -13.89 -15.33 -16.80
CA ALA A 405 -13.94 -16.58 -16.07
C ALA A 405 -12.59 -17.33 -16.06
N THR A 406 -11.90 -17.47 -17.19
CA THR A 406 -10.56 -18.10 -17.19
C THR A 406 -9.52 -17.19 -16.53
N ALA A 407 -9.56 -15.88 -16.78
CA ALA A 407 -8.68 -14.90 -16.10
C ALA A 407 -8.83 -14.91 -14.57
N SER A 408 -10.02 -15.21 -14.03
CA SER A 408 -10.25 -15.25 -12.58
C SER A 408 -9.42 -16.32 -11.85
N LEU A 409 -9.01 -17.39 -12.54
CA LEU A 409 -8.09 -18.40 -12.01
C LEU A 409 -6.73 -17.77 -11.66
N GLY A 410 -6.28 -16.79 -12.46
CA GLY A 410 -5.00 -16.12 -12.23
C GLY A 410 -4.94 -15.34 -10.92
N VAL A 411 -6.08 -14.82 -10.45
CA VAL A 411 -6.18 -14.11 -9.16
C VAL A 411 -6.25 -15.11 -7.99
N ILE A 412 -6.95 -16.23 -8.15
CA ILE A 412 -7.10 -17.28 -7.12
C ILE A 412 -5.76 -17.97 -6.85
N HIS A 413 -4.99 -18.22 -7.90
CA HIS A 413 -3.68 -18.88 -7.86
C HIS A 413 -2.51 -17.88 -7.94
N ALA A 414 -2.76 -16.60 -7.67
CA ALA A 414 -1.73 -15.56 -7.61
C ALA A 414 -0.57 -15.98 -6.70
N GLY A 415 0.67 -15.85 -7.19
CA GLY A 415 1.87 -16.26 -6.47
C GLY A 415 2.20 -17.76 -6.50
N HIS A 416 1.36 -18.63 -7.11
CA HIS A 416 1.67 -20.05 -7.28
C HIS A 416 2.56 -20.31 -8.51
N VAL A 417 3.81 -19.88 -8.43
CA VAL A 417 4.77 -19.88 -9.57
C VAL A 417 5.23 -21.30 -9.99
N THR A 418 5.10 -22.32 -9.14
CA THR A 418 5.55 -23.71 -9.41
C THR A 418 4.64 -24.49 -10.37
N GLU A 419 3.33 -24.48 -10.14
CA GLU A 419 2.40 -25.39 -10.85
C GLU A 419 1.44 -24.65 -11.81
N ALA A 420 1.63 -23.34 -12.01
CA ALA A 420 0.76 -22.49 -12.81
C ALA A 420 0.51 -23.02 -14.24
N MET A 421 1.56 -23.50 -14.91
CA MET A 421 1.47 -24.06 -16.26
C MET A 421 0.58 -25.32 -16.30
N HIS A 422 0.81 -26.27 -15.40
CA HIS A 422 0.04 -27.52 -15.30
C HIS A 422 -1.44 -27.25 -14.92
N LEU A 423 -1.70 -26.25 -14.07
CA LEU A 423 -3.05 -25.83 -13.73
C LEU A 423 -3.82 -25.27 -14.93
N LEU A 424 -3.15 -24.45 -15.76
CA LEU A 424 -3.78 -23.75 -16.88
C LEU A 424 -3.75 -24.53 -18.19
N GLU A 425 -2.98 -25.63 -18.28
CA GLU A 425 -2.86 -26.51 -19.46
C GLU A 425 -4.20 -26.84 -20.15
N PRO A 426 -5.31 -27.16 -19.45
CA PRO A 426 -6.61 -27.44 -20.10
C PRO A 426 -7.28 -26.23 -20.78
N TYR A 427 -6.76 -25.02 -20.54
CA TYR A 427 -7.26 -23.75 -21.07
C TYR A 427 -6.27 -23.05 -22.00
N LEU A 428 -4.99 -23.43 -21.99
CA LEU A 428 -3.95 -22.82 -22.82
C LEU A 428 -4.16 -23.14 -24.32
N PRO A 429 -3.80 -22.21 -25.22
CA PRO A 429 -3.75 -22.50 -26.65
C PRO A 429 -2.65 -23.55 -26.94
N ALA A 430 -2.89 -24.43 -27.92
CA ALA A 430 -1.92 -25.43 -28.33
C ALA A 430 -0.62 -24.77 -28.86
N ASN A 431 0.53 -25.38 -28.56
CA ASN A 431 1.83 -24.88 -28.99
C ASN A 431 1.94 -24.84 -30.53
N PRO A 432 2.36 -23.70 -31.13
CA PRO A 432 2.43 -23.57 -32.59
C PRO A 432 3.55 -24.38 -33.25
N THR A 433 4.40 -25.06 -32.47
CA THR A 433 5.61 -25.76 -32.94
C THR A 433 5.41 -27.25 -33.21
N THR A 434 4.31 -27.88 -32.79
CA THR A 434 3.99 -29.26 -33.17
C THR A 434 3.34 -29.30 -34.54
N GLY A 435 4.18 -29.25 -35.58
CA GLY A 435 3.77 -29.47 -36.96
C GLY A 435 3.45 -30.95 -37.23
N ASP A 436 2.22 -31.36 -36.98
CA ASP A 436 1.71 -32.66 -37.45
C ASP A 436 1.42 -32.60 -38.96
N GLU A 437 2.35 -33.11 -39.77
CA GLU A 437 2.17 -33.35 -41.21
C GLU A 437 1.15 -34.48 -41.47
N GLY A 438 -0.13 -34.27 -41.17
CA GLY A 438 -1.12 -35.32 -41.46
C GLY A 438 -2.47 -35.29 -40.78
N GLY A 439 -2.97 -34.15 -40.29
CA GLY A 439 -4.31 -34.09 -39.71
C GLY A 439 -4.80 -32.66 -39.61
N THR A 440 -5.94 -32.37 -40.25
CA THR A 440 -6.72 -31.12 -40.19
C THR A 440 -6.13 -30.03 -39.30
N VAL A 441 -5.65 -28.93 -39.91
CA VAL A 441 -5.47 -27.65 -39.21
C VAL A 441 -6.68 -27.45 -38.30
N SER A 442 -6.47 -27.56 -37.00
CA SER A 442 -7.53 -27.33 -36.03
C SER A 442 -7.79 -25.83 -36.10
N THR A 443 -8.80 -25.47 -36.89
CA THR A 443 -9.19 -24.09 -37.08
C THR A 443 -9.62 -23.58 -35.72
N VAL A 444 -8.76 -22.78 -35.08
CA VAL A 444 -9.05 -22.10 -33.82
C VAL A 444 -10.39 -21.42 -34.03
N SER A 445 -11.43 -22.00 -33.41
CA SER A 445 -12.78 -21.77 -33.92
C SER A 445 -13.10 -20.29 -33.82
N ALA A 446 -13.77 -19.74 -34.84
CA ALA A 446 -14.12 -18.31 -34.90
C ALA A 446 -15.05 -17.82 -33.76
N GLN A 447 -15.37 -18.69 -32.79
CA GLN A 447 -16.15 -18.43 -31.58
C GLN A 447 -15.43 -18.90 -30.29
N GLY A 448 -14.19 -19.42 -30.36
CA GLY A 448 -13.54 -20.20 -29.30
C GLY A 448 -12.55 -19.47 -28.38
N GLY A 449 -11.74 -18.55 -28.92
CA GLY A 449 -10.50 -18.06 -28.31
C GLY A 449 -10.60 -17.22 -27.02
N TYR A 450 -11.80 -17.00 -26.48
CA TYR A 450 -11.98 -16.26 -25.21
C TYR A 450 -11.39 -16.99 -24.00
N ALA A 451 -11.41 -18.33 -23.98
CA ALA A 451 -10.80 -19.09 -22.88
C ALA A 451 -9.28 -18.99 -22.93
N GLU A 452 -8.71 -19.25 -24.12
CA GLU A 452 -7.28 -19.24 -24.45
C GLU A 452 -6.63 -17.87 -24.20
N GLY A 453 -7.27 -16.77 -24.65
CA GLY A 453 -6.82 -15.42 -24.32
C GLY A 453 -6.87 -15.14 -22.82
N GLY A 454 -7.94 -15.56 -22.14
CA GLY A 454 -8.09 -15.38 -20.70
C GLY A 454 -7.11 -16.21 -19.87
N SER A 455 -6.65 -17.37 -20.36
CA SER A 455 -5.60 -18.16 -19.68
C SER A 455 -4.20 -17.56 -19.86
N LEU A 456 -3.88 -16.94 -21.00
CA LEU A 456 -2.63 -16.20 -21.15
C LEU A 456 -2.58 -14.98 -20.21
N TYR A 457 -3.72 -14.30 -20.03
CA TYR A 457 -3.85 -13.24 -19.03
C TYR A 457 -3.82 -13.78 -17.59
N ALA A 458 -4.45 -14.92 -17.30
CA ALA A 458 -4.36 -15.59 -16.00
C ALA A 458 -2.90 -15.93 -15.63
N LEU A 459 -2.15 -16.48 -16.58
CA LEU A 459 -0.74 -16.82 -16.43
C LEU A 459 0.09 -15.57 -16.10
N GLY A 460 -0.16 -14.46 -16.80
CA GLY A 460 0.43 -13.16 -16.48
C GLY A 460 -0.01 -12.55 -15.15
N LEU A 461 -1.17 -12.91 -14.59
CA LEU A 461 -1.58 -12.52 -13.23
C LEU A 461 -0.88 -13.38 -12.15
N ILE A 462 -0.67 -14.68 -12.40
CA ILE A 462 0.05 -15.57 -11.47
C ILE A 462 1.53 -15.21 -11.39
N HIS A 463 2.17 -15.07 -12.56
CA HIS A 463 3.58 -14.71 -12.71
C HIS A 463 3.80 -13.19 -12.74
N GLY A 464 2.74 -12.38 -12.67
CA GLY A 464 2.86 -10.93 -12.59
C GLY A 464 3.70 -10.52 -11.39
N SER A 465 4.25 -9.30 -11.43
CA SER A 465 5.19 -8.79 -10.42
C SER A 465 4.55 -8.55 -9.04
N HIS A 466 4.06 -9.60 -8.38
CA HIS A 466 3.94 -9.62 -6.94
C HIS A 466 5.35 -9.49 -6.34
N SER A 467 5.47 -8.73 -5.25
CA SER A 467 6.73 -8.59 -4.50
C SER A 467 7.32 -9.97 -4.20
N GLY A 468 8.56 -10.20 -4.64
CA GLY A 468 9.26 -11.46 -4.39
C GLY A 468 8.70 -12.67 -5.14
N SER A 469 8.13 -12.48 -6.33
CA SER A 469 7.93 -13.56 -7.32
C SER A 469 9.25 -13.90 -8.03
N SER A 470 9.40 -15.16 -8.47
CA SER A 470 10.67 -15.69 -9.01
C SER A 470 11.03 -15.09 -10.37
N ALA A 471 12.27 -14.60 -10.51
CA ALA A 471 12.72 -13.95 -11.74
C ALA A 471 12.86 -14.92 -12.93
N GLU A 472 13.38 -16.13 -12.68
CA GLU A 472 13.63 -17.14 -13.72
C GLU A 472 12.31 -17.63 -14.35
N LYS A 473 11.36 -18.06 -13.52
CA LYS A 473 10.06 -18.57 -13.97
C LYS A 473 9.20 -17.49 -14.63
N ARG A 474 9.36 -16.21 -14.25
CA ARG A 474 8.74 -15.09 -14.97
C ARG A 474 9.30 -14.94 -16.38
N LYS A 475 10.62 -15.09 -16.56
CA LYS A 475 11.26 -15.01 -17.88
C LYS A 475 10.80 -16.14 -18.80
N GLU A 476 10.82 -17.38 -18.31
CA GLU A 476 10.28 -18.55 -19.00
C GLU A 476 8.82 -18.33 -19.44
N THR A 477 7.98 -17.86 -18.51
CA THR A 477 6.57 -17.56 -18.78
C THR A 477 6.41 -16.43 -19.81
N SER A 478 7.20 -15.37 -19.70
CA SER A 478 7.19 -14.26 -20.65
C SER A 478 7.56 -14.72 -22.06
N ASP A 479 8.60 -15.55 -22.21
CA ASP A 479 9.04 -16.05 -23.52
C ASP A 479 8.01 -17.06 -24.12
N PHE A 480 7.31 -17.82 -23.28
CA PHE A 480 6.15 -18.61 -23.68
C PHE A 480 5.01 -17.73 -24.22
N ILE A 481 4.58 -16.71 -23.48
CA ILE A 481 3.48 -15.82 -23.93
C ILE A 481 3.90 -15.03 -25.19
N ARG A 482 5.16 -14.57 -25.30
CA ARG A 482 5.69 -13.92 -26.52
C ARG A 482 5.63 -14.83 -27.74
N THR A 483 5.87 -16.14 -27.57
CA THR A 483 5.73 -17.11 -28.67
C THR A 483 4.28 -17.14 -29.19
N HIS A 484 3.29 -17.11 -28.29
CA HIS A 484 1.89 -17.01 -28.68
C HIS A 484 1.50 -15.63 -29.23
N LEU A 485 2.08 -14.53 -28.73
CA LEU A 485 1.85 -13.18 -29.23
C LEU A 485 2.23 -13.08 -30.72
N ARG A 486 3.46 -13.50 -31.06
CA ARG A 486 3.98 -13.51 -32.45
C ARG A 486 3.22 -14.46 -33.38
N ALA A 487 2.65 -15.55 -32.85
CA ALA A 487 1.88 -16.50 -33.63
C ALA A 487 0.41 -16.08 -33.84
N SER A 488 -0.17 -15.28 -32.94
CA SER A 488 -1.62 -15.09 -32.83
C SER A 488 -2.16 -13.77 -33.37
N HIS A 489 -1.37 -12.97 -34.11
CA HIS A 489 -1.79 -11.67 -34.66
C HIS A 489 -3.15 -11.68 -35.40
N ALA A 490 -3.58 -12.82 -35.94
CA ALA A 490 -4.88 -12.98 -36.60
C ALA A 490 -6.10 -13.10 -35.65
N ASN A 491 -5.92 -13.29 -34.33
CA ASN A 491 -7.00 -13.43 -33.35
C ASN A 491 -6.88 -12.38 -32.24
N GLU A 492 -7.70 -11.33 -32.34
CA GLU A 492 -7.70 -10.19 -31.41
C GLU A 492 -7.81 -10.58 -29.93
N VAL A 493 -8.57 -11.64 -29.62
CA VAL A 493 -8.87 -12.03 -28.22
C VAL A 493 -7.67 -12.73 -27.57
N ILE A 494 -6.94 -13.53 -28.35
CA ILE A 494 -5.70 -14.18 -27.87
C ILE A 494 -4.60 -13.14 -27.77
N SER A 495 -4.43 -12.29 -28.80
CA SER A 495 -3.46 -11.18 -28.78
C SER A 495 -3.69 -10.19 -27.63
N HIS A 496 -4.95 -9.86 -27.30
CA HIS A 496 -5.31 -9.04 -26.15
C HIS A 496 -4.87 -9.68 -24.82
N GLY A 497 -5.15 -10.98 -24.63
CA GLY A 497 -4.74 -11.72 -23.44
C GLY A 497 -3.21 -11.88 -23.33
N ALA A 498 -2.55 -12.14 -24.46
CA ALA A 498 -1.10 -12.26 -24.55
C ALA A 498 -0.39 -10.93 -24.24
N ALA A 499 -0.85 -9.81 -24.82
CA ALA A 499 -0.26 -8.49 -24.59
C ALA A 499 -0.36 -8.06 -23.11
N LEU A 500 -1.54 -8.23 -22.49
CA LEU A 500 -1.70 -7.99 -21.05
C LEU A 500 -0.83 -8.93 -20.20
N GLY A 501 -0.74 -10.21 -20.58
CA GLY A 501 0.08 -11.20 -19.88
C GLY A 501 1.57 -10.85 -19.89
N VAL A 502 2.12 -10.51 -21.06
CA VAL A 502 3.51 -10.05 -21.22
C VAL A 502 3.76 -8.76 -20.45
N GLY A 503 2.84 -7.79 -20.53
CA GLY A 503 2.92 -6.54 -19.78
C GLY A 503 3.04 -6.74 -18.27
N LEU A 504 2.30 -7.70 -17.70
CA LEU A 504 2.36 -8.04 -16.28
C LEU A 504 3.61 -8.83 -15.88
N THR A 505 4.08 -9.78 -16.70
CA THR A 505 5.29 -10.57 -16.39
C THR A 505 6.58 -9.77 -16.53
N SER A 506 6.57 -8.75 -17.40
CA SER A 506 7.73 -7.90 -17.70
C SER A 506 7.59 -6.49 -17.12
N MET A 507 6.69 -6.29 -16.16
CA MET A 507 6.37 -4.98 -15.58
C MET A 507 7.60 -4.35 -14.90
N GLY A 508 7.95 -3.13 -15.31
CA GLY A 508 9.11 -2.37 -14.82
C GLY A 508 10.47 -2.89 -15.30
N SER A 509 10.53 -3.86 -16.23
CA SER A 509 11.80 -4.45 -16.69
C SER A 509 12.57 -3.60 -17.71
N ALA A 510 11.97 -2.52 -18.24
CA ALA A 510 12.55 -1.64 -19.27
C ALA A 510 13.01 -2.35 -20.56
N ASN A 511 12.52 -3.57 -20.85
CA ASN A 511 13.01 -4.36 -21.97
C ASN A 511 12.45 -3.89 -23.32
N VAL A 512 13.26 -3.13 -24.06
CA VAL A 512 12.95 -2.57 -25.39
C VAL A 512 12.53 -3.65 -26.42
N THR A 513 13.04 -4.88 -26.34
CA THR A 513 12.65 -5.94 -27.31
C THR A 513 11.17 -6.29 -27.20
N ILE A 514 10.63 -6.29 -25.98
CA ILE A 514 9.21 -6.57 -25.71
C ILE A 514 8.35 -5.38 -26.15
N VAL A 515 8.83 -4.15 -25.94
CA VAL A 515 8.15 -2.93 -26.40
C VAL A 515 8.01 -2.92 -27.93
N ASN A 516 9.05 -3.32 -28.66
CA ASN A 516 8.99 -3.40 -30.13
C ASN A 516 7.96 -4.44 -30.61
N GLU A 517 7.89 -5.63 -29.99
CA GLU A 517 6.87 -6.64 -30.29
C GLU A 517 5.44 -6.16 -29.98
N LEU A 518 5.27 -5.35 -28.94
CA LEU A 518 3.98 -4.72 -28.63
C LEU A 518 3.64 -3.56 -29.57
N LYS A 519 4.64 -2.84 -30.11
CA LYS A 519 4.44 -1.85 -31.18
C LYS A 519 4.04 -2.50 -32.49
N GLU A 520 4.66 -3.62 -32.88
CA GLU A 520 4.23 -4.40 -34.05
C GLU A 520 2.76 -4.85 -33.93
N LEU A 521 2.28 -5.15 -32.72
CA LEU A 521 0.86 -5.40 -32.47
C LEU A 521 0.00 -4.13 -32.54
N LEU A 522 0.51 -3.00 -32.05
CA LEU A 522 -0.17 -1.70 -32.10
C LEU A 522 -0.40 -1.25 -33.55
N ASP A 523 0.62 -1.38 -34.40
CA ASP A 523 0.62 -1.07 -35.84
C ASP A 523 -0.39 -1.92 -36.66
N THR A 524 -1.00 -2.96 -36.07
CA THR A 524 -2.09 -3.71 -36.70
C THR A 524 -3.45 -2.99 -36.67
N ASP A 525 -3.55 -1.85 -35.97
CA ASP A 525 -4.77 -1.04 -35.78
C ASP A 525 -5.96 -1.80 -35.14
N SER A 526 -5.77 -2.99 -34.58
CA SER A 526 -6.85 -3.73 -33.90
C SER A 526 -7.31 -3.01 -32.63
N ALA A 527 -8.57 -2.61 -32.59
CA ALA A 527 -9.12 -1.80 -31.49
C ALA A 527 -9.08 -2.47 -30.11
N VAL A 528 -9.07 -3.81 -30.03
CA VAL A 528 -9.03 -4.55 -28.75
C VAL A 528 -7.61 -4.98 -28.39
N ALA A 529 -6.82 -5.43 -29.37
CA ALA A 529 -5.43 -5.81 -29.11
C ALA A 529 -4.54 -4.57 -28.86
N GLY A 530 -4.77 -3.47 -29.59
CA GLY A 530 -4.07 -2.20 -29.43
C GLY A 530 -4.32 -1.50 -28.08
N GLU A 531 -5.52 -1.63 -27.50
CA GLU A 531 -5.80 -1.16 -26.13
C GLU A 531 -4.91 -1.88 -25.10
N ALA A 532 -4.80 -3.21 -25.22
CA ALA A 532 -3.91 -4.00 -24.38
C ALA A 532 -2.42 -3.72 -24.67
N ALA A 533 -2.04 -3.55 -25.94
CA ALA A 533 -0.66 -3.24 -26.32
C ALA A 533 -0.19 -1.89 -25.75
N GLY A 534 -1.01 -0.83 -25.88
CA GLY A 534 -0.70 0.48 -25.31
C GLY A 534 -0.53 0.45 -23.78
N MET A 535 -1.42 -0.26 -23.07
CA MET A 535 -1.28 -0.46 -21.62
C MET A 535 -0.06 -1.31 -21.27
N ALA A 536 0.22 -2.36 -22.04
CA ALA A 536 1.36 -3.26 -21.80
C ALA A 536 2.72 -2.59 -22.04
N ILE A 537 2.85 -1.73 -23.04
CA ILE A 537 4.05 -0.90 -23.23
C ILE A 537 4.27 -0.02 -21.99
N GLY A 538 3.21 0.61 -21.47
CA GLY A 538 3.26 1.37 -20.23
C GLY A 538 3.63 0.53 -19.00
N MET A 539 3.16 -0.72 -18.91
CA MET A 539 3.54 -1.66 -17.85
C MET A 539 5.02 -2.07 -17.93
N VAL A 540 5.57 -2.32 -19.12
CA VAL A 540 7.00 -2.67 -19.26
C VAL A 540 7.92 -1.48 -18.93
N LEU A 541 7.47 -0.26 -19.27
CA LEU A 541 8.23 1.00 -19.13
C LEU A 541 7.81 1.86 -17.93
N VAL A 542 7.25 1.25 -16.87
CA VAL A 542 6.84 2.01 -15.66
C VAL A 542 8.03 2.75 -15.07
N GLY A 543 7.87 4.06 -14.87
CA GLY A 543 8.88 4.91 -14.25
C GLY A 543 10.09 5.25 -15.12
N THR A 544 10.22 4.77 -16.36
CA THR A 544 11.36 5.10 -17.25
C THR A 544 11.05 6.23 -18.24
N GLY A 545 9.95 6.96 -18.06
CA GLY A 545 9.47 7.99 -19.02
C GLY A 545 10.45 9.12 -19.30
N ALA A 546 11.33 9.47 -18.35
CA ALA A 546 12.36 10.50 -18.53
C ALA A 546 13.53 10.03 -19.41
N GLU A 547 13.87 8.73 -19.37
CA GLU A 547 15.00 8.15 -20.11
C GLU A 547 14.66 7.89 -21.59
N ILE A 548 13.37 7.73 -21.92
CA ILE A 548 12.89 7.25 -23.22
C ILE A 548 11.89 8.25 -23.86
N MET A 549 12.28 9.53 -23.89
CA MET A 549 11.45 10.63 -24.42
C MET A 549 11.03 10.44 -25.89
N GLU A 550 11.87 9.79 -26.71
CA GLU A 550 11.55 9.51 -28.13
C GLU A 550 10.29 8.63 -28.25
N MET A 551 10.24 7.51 -27.53
CA MET A 551 9.10 6.58 -27.56
C MET A 551 7.83 7.21 -26.96
N VAL A 552 7.97 8.04 -25.93
CA VAL A 552 6.87 8.87 -25.39
C VAL A 552 6.28 9.77 -26.48
N SER A 553 7.14 10.42 -27.28
CA SER A 553 6.70 11.31 -28.36
C SER A 553 6.04 10.55 -29.52
N GLU A 554 6.56 9.38 -29.87
CA GLU A 554 6.02 8.51 -30.92
C GLU A 554 4.62 7.99 -30.55
N LEU A 555 4.47 7.43 -29.35
CA LEU A 555 3.18 6.97 -28.83
C LEU A 555 2.15 8.11 -28.74
N LYS A 556 2.57 9.31 -28.32
CA LYS A 556 1.70 10.51 -28.30
C LYS A 556 1.24 10.91 -29.70
N ASN A 557 2.11 10.85 -30.70
CA ASN A 557 1.75 11.17 -32.09
C ASN A 557 0.78 10.12 -32.65
N TYR A 558 1.06 8.83 -32.46
CA TYR A 558 0.17 7.74 -32.88
C TYR A 558 -1.22 7.80 -32.21
N ALA A 559 -1.29 8.19 -30.93
CA ALA A 559 -2.56 8.45 -30.24
C ALA A 559 -3.36 9.64 -30.82
N ARG A 560 -2.71 10.59 -31.51
CA ARG A 560 -3.39 11.69 -32.23
C ARG A 560 -3.79 11.32 -33.66
N GLU A 561 -3.12 10.33 -34.26
CA GLU A 561 -3.40 9.84 -35.62
C GLU A 561 -4.53 8.81 -35.64
N THR A 562 -4.58 7.92 -34.66
CA THR A 562 -5.62 6.88 -34.57
C THR A 562 -7.02 7.44 -34.31
N HIS A 563 -8.04 6.74 -34.80
CA HIS A 563 -9.46 7.07 -34.55
C HIS A 563 -10.14 6.12 -33.55
N HIS A 564 -9.42 5.12 -33.06
CA HIS A 564 -9.95 4.12 -32.14
C HIS A 564 -9.77 4.56 -30.69
N GLU A 565 -10.84 5.10 -30.08
CA GLU A 565 -10.89 5.55 -28.68
C GLU A 565 -10.25 4.57 -27.67
N LYS A 566 -10.40 3.26 -27.90
CA LYS A 566 -9.77 2.18 -27.12
C LYS A 566 -8.24 2.19 -27.19
N ILE A 567 -7.67 2.40 -28.38
CA ILE A 567 -6.23 2.51 -28.60
C ILE A 567 -5.71 3.80 -27.94
N ILE A 568 -6.40 4.92 -28.17
CA ILE A 568 -6.09 6.21 -27.54
C ILE A 568 -6.10 6.10 -26.00
N ARG A 569 -7.11 5.42 -25.42
CA ARG A 569 -7.17 5.14 -23.97
C ARG A 569 -6.02 4.25 -23.51
N GLY A 570 -5.74 3.16 -24.24
CA GLY A 570 -4.65 2.25 -23.91
C GLY A 570 -3.30 2.96 -23.85
N ILE A 571 -3.03 3.81 -24.84
CA ILE A 571 -1.81 4.64 -24.90
C ILE A 571 -1.84 5.75 -23.84
N SER A 572 -2.96 6.43 -23.62
CA SER A 572 -3.03 7.54 -22.64
C SER A 572 -2.82 7.06 -21.21
N VAL A 573 -3.31 5.86 -20.88
CA VAL A 573 -2.98 5.16 -19.63
C VAL A 573 -1.53 4.65 -19.65
N GLY A 574 -1.05 4.09 -20.76
CA GLY A 574 0.34 3.65 -20.89
C GLY A 574 1.37 4.76 -20.63
N LEU A 575 1.15 5.95 -21.23
CA LEU A 575 1.95 7.16 -20.99
C LEU A 575 1.89 7.62 -19.53
N ALA A 576 0.75 7.46 -18.86
CA ALA A 576 0.63 7.75 -17.43
C ALA A 576 1.46 6.77 -16.57
N LEU A 577 1.47 5.47 -16.91
CA LEU A 577 2.31 4.47 -16.22
C LEU A 577 3.80 4.77 -16.37
N MET A 578 4.24 5.24 -17.54
CA MET A 578 5.65 5.59 -17.79
C MET A 578 6.17 6.73 -16.90
N GLN A 579 5.29 7.60 -16.40
CA GLN A 579 5.65 8.75 -15.56
C GLN A 579 5.62 8.48 -14.05
N PHE A 580 5.49 7.22 -13.62
CA PHE A 580 5.50 6.84 -12.21
C PHE A 580 6.75 7.38 -11.46
N GLN A 581 6.54 8.07 -10.33
CA GLN A 581 7.58 8.74 -9.52
C GLN A 581 8.51 9.71 -10.27
N GLN A 582 8.14 10.19 -11.46
CA GLN A 582 9.00 11.13 -12.18
C GLN A 582 8.96 12.56 -11.64
N GLU A 583 7.95 12.92 -10.84
CA GLU A 583 7.73 14.27 -10.27
C GLU A 583 7.87 15.36 -11.35
N GLU A 584 8.76 16.34 -11.16
CA GLU A 584 8.94 17.51 -12.02
C GLU A 584 9.32 17.14 -13.48
N ASN A 585 10.02 16.02 -13.69
CA ASN A 585 10.39 15.53 -15.03
C ASN A 585 9.16 15.20 -15.92
N ALA A 586 8.01 14.91 -15.31
CA ALA A 586 6.78 14.57 -16.02
C ALA A 586 5.96 15.79 -16.44
N ASP A 587 6.19 16.97 -15.84
CA ASP A 587 5.31 18.13 -15.97
C ASP A 587 5.13 18.61 -17.41
N ALA A 588 6.21 18.57 -18.22
CA ALA A 588 6.16 18.97 -19.62
C ALA A 588 5.21 18.07 -20.44
N LEU A 589 5.25 16.75 -20.23
CA LEU A 589 4.32 15.81 -20.89
C LEU A 589 2.89 15.99 -20.36
N ILE A 590 2.74 16.19 -19.06
CA ILE A 590 1.44 16.37 -18.42
C ILE A 590 0.73 17.62 -18.98
N GLU A 591 1.42 18.76 -19.10
CA GLU A 591 0.79 19.97 -19.63
C GLU A 591 0.45 19.85 -21.13
N ASP A 592 1.30 19.20 -21.92
CA ASP A 592 1.04 18.83 -23.31
C ASP A 592 -0.24 17.98 -23.45
N MET A 593 -0.41 16.97 -22.59
CA MET A 593 -1.59 16.10 -22.60
C MET A 593 -2.84 16.79 -22.02
N ARG A 594 -2.69 17.71 -21.05
CA ARG A 594 -3.79 18.50 -20.46
C ARG A 594 -4.34 19.56 -21.40
N THR A 595 -3.51 20.13 -22.27
CA THR A 595 -3.92 21.14 -23.26
C THR A 595 -4.47 20.53 -24.56
N ASP A 596 -4.40 19.20 -24.71
CA ASP A 596 -4.89 18.50 -25.89
C ASP A 596 -6.42 18.60 -26.05
N ARG A 597 -6.87 18.57 -27.30
CA ARG A 597 -8.29 18.64 -27.68
C ARG A 597 -9.02 17.35 -27.31
N ASP A 598 -8.37 16.20 -27.39
CA ASP A 598 -8.99 14.91 -27.08
C ASP A 598 -9.22 14.74 -25.56
N PRO A 599 -10.47 14.56 -25.10
CA PRO A 599 -10.76 14.23 -23.70
C PRO A 599 -10.06 12.97 -23.18
N VAL A 600 -9.77 11.98 -24.02
CA VAL A 600 -9.12 10.71 -23.62
C VAL A 600 -7.62 10.91 -23.31
N LEU A 601 -6.96 11.84 -24.01
CA LEU A 601 -5.60 12.27 -23.65
C LEU A 601 -5.59 13.08 -22.36
N ARG A 602 -6.55 14.02 -22.18
CA ARG A 602 -6.70 14.77 -20.92
C ARG A 602 -7.06 13.87 -19.73
N TYR A 603 -7.79 12.77 -19.96
CA TYR A 603 -8.09 11.73 -18.98
C TYR A 603 -6.81 11.02 -18.52
N GLY A 604 -6.00 10.53 -19.48
CA GLY A 604 -4.69 9.96 -19.19
C GLY A 604 -3.77 10.93 -18.44
N ALA A 605 -3.82 12.23 -18.78
CA ALA A 605 -3.03 13.26 -18.12
C ALA A 605 -3.32 13.40 -16.61
N GLN A 606 -4.55 13.13 -16.16
CA GLN A 606 -4.87 13.17 -14.72
C GLN A 606 -4.20 12.01 -13.98
N TYR A 607 -4.18 10.81 -14.58
CA TYR A 607 -3.47 9.66 -14.02
C TYR A 607 -1.95 9.81 -14.13
N ALA A 608 -1.43 10.46 -15.18
CA ALA A 608 -0.01 10.77 -15.30
C ALA A 608 0.45 11.68 -14.15
N LEU A 609 -0.31 12.74 -13.86
CA LEU A 609 -0.09 13.62 -12.71
C LEU A 609 -0.22 12.87 -11.37
N ALA A 610 -1.18 11.95 -11.27
CA ALA A 610 -1.38 11.12 -10.06
C ALA A 610 -0.19 10.19 -9.77
N LEU A 611 0.36 9.56 -10.81
CA LEU A 611 1.46 8.60 -10.71
C LEU A 611 2.83 9.28 -10.60
N ALA A 612 3.02 10.44 -11.26
CA ALA A 612 4.24 11.25 -11.13
C ALA A 612 4.43 11.78 -9.71
N TYR A 613 3.35 12.22 -9.06
CA TYR A 613 3.36 12.77 -7.69
C TYR A 613 2.82 11.81 -6.62
N CYS A 614 2.79 10.50 -6.90
CA CYS A 614 2.23 9.49 -6.02
C CYS A 614 2.90 9.50 -4.62
N GLY A 615 2.12 9.78 -3.57
CA GLY A 615 2.63 9.84 -2.20
C GLY A 615 3.56 11.02 -1.87
N THR A 616 3.61 12.07 -2.70
CA THR A 616 4.40 13.28 -2.44
C THR A 616 3.63 14.35 -1.65
N GLY A 617 2.28 14.34 -1.74
CA GLY A 617 1.44 15.41 -1.15
C GLY A 617 1.60 16.79 -1.80
N SER A 618 2.16 16.89 -3.02
CA SER A 618 2.46 18.16 -3.68
C SER A 618 1.24 19.07 -3.88
N ASN A 619 1.30 20.28 -3.31
CA ASN A 619 0.27 21.32 -3.45
C ASN A 619 0.06 21.75 -4.92
N LYS A 620 1.10 21.68 -5.77
CA LYS A 620 1.03 21.98 -7.21
C LYS A 620 0.07 21.01 -7.91
N ALA A 621 0.30 19.70 -7.71
CA ALA A 621 -0.54 18.64 -8.26
C ALA A 621 -2.00 18.73 -7.73
N ILE A 622 -2.18 18.91 -6.42
CA ILE A 622 -3.53 19.04 -5.80
C ILE A 622 -4.30 20.23 -6.40
N ARG A 623 -3.66 21.40 -6.56
CA ARG A 623 -4.29 22.58 -7.16
C ARG A 623 -4.70 22.33 -8.62
N ILE A 624 -3.85 21.65 -9.39
CA ILE A 624 -4.13 21.30 -10.79
C ILE A 624 -5.32 20.34 -10.90
N LEU A 625 -5.34 19.28 -10.08
CA LEU A 625 -6.42 18.29 -10.04
C LEU A 625 -7.76 18.93 -9.62
N LEU A 626 -7.78 19.72 -8.55
CA LEU A 626 -8.99 20.41 -8.07
C LEU A 626 -9.52 21.43 -9.09
N HIS A 627 -8.64 22.17 -9.77
CA HIS A 627 -9.05 23.06 -10.86
C HIS A 627 -9.70 22.25 -12.00
N THR A 628 -9.03 21.20 -12.47
CA THR A 628 -9.47 20.38 -13.62
C THR A 628 -10.81 19.69 -13.33
N ALA A 629 -11.04 19.22 -12.10
CA ALA A 629 -12.30 18.62 -11.65
C ALA A 629 -13.52 19.55 -11.75
N VAL A 630 -13.30 20.88 -11.77
CA VAL A 630 -14.36 21.89 -11.94
C VAL A 630 -14.38 22.47 -13.37
N SER A 631 -13.20 22.67 -13.98
CA SER A 631 -13.05 23.43 -15.23
C SER A 631 -13.26 22.63 -16.51
N ASP A 632 -12.91 21.34 -16.55
CA ASP A 632 -13.07 20.55 -17.80
C ASP A 632 -14.56 20.35 -18.12
N VAL A 633 -14.87 20.08 -19.39
CA VAL A 633 -16.24 19.80 -19.85
C VAL A 633 -16.55 18.30 -19.82
N SER A 634 -15.52 17.44 -19.91
CA SER A 634 -15.68 15.98 -19.93
C SER A 634 -15.84 15.40 -18.53
N ASP A 635 -16.90 14.62 -18.33
CA ASP A 635 -17.18 13.93 -17.07
C ASP A 635 -16.12 12.88 -16.70
N ASP A 636 -15.51 12.21 -17.70
CA ASP A 636 -14.44 11.23 -17.47
C ASP A 636 -13.18 11.91 -16.92
N VAL A 637 -12.81 13.08 -17.47
CA VAL A 637 -11.64 13.86 -17.02
C VAL A 637 -11.87 14.37 -15.59
N ARG A 638 -13.08 14.84 -15.28
CA ARG A 638 -13.48 15.25 -13.91
C ARG A 638 -13.41 14.09 -12.92
N MET A 639 -13.91 12.91 -13.33
CA MET A 639 -13.86 11.69 -12.53
C MET A 639 -12.41 11.28 -12.23
N ALA A 640 -11.55 11.25 -13.25
CA ALA A 640 -10.13 10.94 -13.10
C ALA A 640 -9.42 11.93 -12.18
N ALA A 641 -9.67 13.24 -12.34
CA ALA A 641 -9.04 14.28 -11.53
C ALA A 641 -9.31 14.14 -10.02
N VAL A 642 -10.55 13.76 -9.65
CA VAL A 642 -10.92 13.56 -8.22
C VAL A 642 -10.35 12.24 -7.67
N ILE A 643 -10.35 11.16 -8.46
CA ILE A 643 -9.74 9.88 -8.03
C ILE A 643 -8.23 10.02 -7.86
N SER A 644 -7.58 10.80 -8.72
CA SER A 644 -6.14 11.09 -8.70
C SER A 644 -5.66 11.72 -7.37
N LEU A 645 -6.53 12.46 -6.66
CA LEU A 645 -6.21 13.01 -5.34
C LEU A 645 -5.83 11.92 -4.32
N ALA A 646 -6.44 10.73 -4.42
CA ALA A 646 -6.14 9.62 -3.51
C ALA A 646 -4.71 9.08 -3.69
N PHE A 647 -4.17 9.10 -4.92
CA PHE A 647 -2.79 8.68 -5.20
C PHE A 647 -1.76 9.73 -4.75
N VAL A 648 -2.02 11.03 -4.98
CA VAL A 648 -1.10 12.09 -4.53
C VAL A 648 -1.00 12.15 -2.99
N LEU A 649 -2.11 11.85 -2.30
CA LEU A 649 -2.24 11.98 -0.84
C LEU A 649 -2.23 10.65 -0.06
N TYR A 650 -1.94 9.49 -0.67
CA TYR A 650 -2.11 8.19 0.03
C TYR A 650 -1.27 8.06 1.32
N LYS A 651 -0.11 8.75 1.41
CA LYS A 651 0.70 8.81 2.65
C LYS A 651 0.08 9.65 3.78
N THR A 652 -0.84 10.57 3.46
CA THR A 652 -1.56 11.42 4.41
C THR A 652 -3.08 11.31 4.20
N PRO A 653 -3.65 10.10 4.35
CA PRO A 653 -4.98 9.79 3.83
C PRO A 653 -6.11 10.57 4.51
N GLU A 654 -5.91 11.02 5.77
CA GLU A 654 -6.82 11.88 6.53
C GLU A 654 -7.18 13.21 5.82
N ARG A 655 -6.31 13.70 4.92
CA ARG A 655 -6.56 14.93 4.15
C ARG A 655 -7.55 14.72 3.01
N VAL A 656 -7.69 13.50 2.49
CA VAL A 656 -8.54 13.21 1.31
C VAL A 656 -10.03 13.44 1.63
N PRO A 657 -10.63 12.88 2.71
CA PRO A 657 -12.01 13.18 3.08
C PRO A 657 -12.28 14.68 3.25
N GLN A 658 -11.33 15.43 3.83
CA GLN A 658 -11.49 16.87 4.08
C GLN A 658 -11.62 17.68 2.78
N LEU A 659 -10.78 17.40 1.77
CA LEU A 659 -10.84 18.04 0.45
C LEU A 659 -12.09 17.62 -0.35
N VAL A 660 -12.43 16.34 -0.27
CA VAL A 660 -13.46 15.71 -1.10
C VAL A 660 -14.89 15.95 -0.59
N LYS A 661 -15.07 16.28 0.70
CA LYS A 661 -16.37 16.56 1.33
C LYS A 661 -17.26 17.53 0.54
N LEU A 662 -16.69 18.63 0.02
CA LEU A 662 -17.42 19.62 -0.80
C LEU A 662 -17.78 19.07 -2.20
N LEU A 663 -16.94 18.20 -2.76
CA LEU A 663 -17.16 17.58 -4.07
C LEU A 663 -18.27 16.51 -4.02
N MET A 664 -18.48 15.88 -2.87
CA MET A 664 -19.60 14.94 -2.65
C MET A 664 -20.97 15.62 -2.68
N GLU A 665 -21.06 16.92 -2.38
CA GLU A 665 -22.31 17.69 -2.49
C GLU A 665 -22.54 18.25 -3.91
N SER A 666 -21.64 17.98 -4.86
CA SER A 666 -21.75 18.50 -6.23
C SER A 666 -22.94 17.91 -7.00
N PHE A 667 -23.52 18.72 -7.90
CA PHE A 667 -24.65 18.28 -8.73
C PHE A 667 -24.26 17.17 -9.71
N ASN A 668 -23.00 17.11 -10.13
CA ASN A 668 -22.49 16.17 -11.12
C ASN A 668 -22.27 14.78 -10.49
N PRO A 669 -22.98 13.73 -10.94
CA PRO A 669 -22.87 12.43 -10.28
C PRO A 669 -21.55 11.71 -10.57
N HIS A 670 -20.83 12.02 -11.65
CA HIS A 670 -19.49 11.46 -11.90
C HIS A 670 -18.50 11.96 -10.84
N VAL A 671 -18.58 13.24 -10.46
CA VAL A 671 -17.79 13.83 -9.37
C VAL A 671 -18.18 13.21 -8.02
N ARG A 672 -19.47 12.98 -7.73
CA ARG A 672 -19.90 12.28 -6.50
C ARG A 672 -19.41 10.82 -6.45
N TYR A 673 -19.47 10.10 -7.57
CA TYR A 673 -18.92 8.74 -7.67
C TYR A 673 -17.41 8.72 -7.43
N ALA A 674 -16.67 9.60 -8.13
CA ALA A 674 -15.23 9.76 -8.01
C ALA A 674 -14.81 10.07 -6.57
N SER A 675 -15.57 10.93 -5.91
CA SER A 675 -15.40 11.31 -4.50
C SER A 675 -15.54 10.11 -3.56
N CYS A 676 -16.58 9.29 -3.75
CA CYS A 676 -16.77 8.06 -2.97
C CYS A 676 -15.63 7.06 -3.15
N MET A 677 -15.12 6.95 -4.38
CA MET A 677 -14.00 6.06 -4.70
C MET A 677 -12.69 6.60 -4.09
N ALA A 678 -12.37 7.88 -4.26
CA ALA A 678 -11.16 8.50 -3.72
C ALA A 678 -11.03 8.31 -2.19
N VAL A 679 -12.12 8.52 -1.45
CA VAL A 679 -12.18 8.28 0.00
C VAL A 679 -12.00 6.78 0.32
N GLY A 680 -12.62 5.90 -0.46
CA GLY A 680 -12.48 4.44 -0.30
C GLY A 680 -11.05 3.92 -0.51
N ILE A 681 -10.32 4.49 -1.48
CA ILE A 681 -8.94 4.13 -1.80
C ILE A 681 -7.98 4.67 -0.74
N ALA A 682 -8.10 5.95 -0.39
CA ALA A 682 -7.21 6.58 0.59
C ALA A 682 -7.37 5.97 1.99
N MET A 683 -8.59 5.66 2.41
CA MET A 683 -8.90 5.17 3.77
C MET A 683 -9.02 3.63 3.84
N ALA A 684 -8.52 2.89 2.85
CA ALA A 684 -8.64 1.43 2.79
C ALA A 684 -8.05 0.75 4.03
N GLY A 685 -8.79 -0.20 4.63
CA GLY A 685 -8.38 -0.95 5.83
C GLY A 685 -8.32 -0.15 7.15
N THR A 686 -8.36 1.19 7.12
CA THR A 686 -8.31 2.04 8.33
C THR A 686 -9.59 1.94 9.17
N GLY A 687 -10.75 1.89 8.49
CA GLY A 687 -12.07 1.97 9.11
C GLY A 687 -12.37 3.24 9.88
N ASP A 688 -11.89 4.39 9.42
CA ASP A 688 -12.28 5.67 10.00
C ASP A 688 -13.81 5.88 10.00
N SER A 689 -14.35 6.24 11.15
CA SER A 689 -15.77 6.46 11.38
C SER A 689 -16.32 7.74 10.77
N GLU A 690 -15.50 8.78 10.56
CA GLU A 690 -15.93 10.03 9.90
C GLU A 690 -16.16 9.80 8.40
N SER A 691 -15.20 9.16 7.73
CA SER A 691 -15.28 8.77 6.32
C SER A 691 -16.49 7.86 6.03
N ILE A 692 -16.80 6.92 6.94
CA ILE A 692 -18.02 6.10 6.86
C ILE A 692 -19.28 6.96 6.95
N ALA A 693 -19.35 7.89 7.92
CA ALA A 693 -20.51 8.78 8.08
C ALA A 693 -20.70 9.72 6.87
N MET A 694 -19.63 10.06 6.17
CA MET A 694 -19.65 10.83 4.92
C MET A 694 -20.20 10.02 3.74
N LEU A 695 -19.91 8.71 3.67
CA LEU A 695 -20.41 7.81 2.62
C LEU A 695 -21.84 7.29 2.85
N GLU A 696 -22.30 7.21 4.10
CA GLU A 696 -23.67 6.78 4.47
C GLU A 696 -24.79 7.44 3.64
N PRO A 697 -24.84 8.78 3.43
CA PRO A 697 -25.87 9.41 2.57
C PRO A 697 -25.73 9.09 1.08
N MET A 698 -24.52 8.79 0.58
CA MET A 698 -24.30 8.47 -0.83
C MET A 698 -24.79 7.07 -1.22
N LEU A 699 -25.00 6.18 -0.24
CA LEU A 699 -25.63 4.86 -0.45
C LEU A 699 -27.09 4.97 -0.90
N ASP A 700 -27.73 6.10 -0.66
CA ASP A 700 -29.12 6.41 -1.01
C ASP A 700 -29.23 7.52 -2.09
N ASP A 701 -28.13 7.83 -2.80
CA ASP A 701 -28.14 8.75 -3.94
C ASP A 701 -29.11 8.26 -5.04
N MET A 702 -29.76 9.20 -5.74
CA MET A 702 -30.68 8.89 -6.84
C MET A 702 -30.00 8.12 -7.99
N THR A 703 -28.68 8.30 -8.15
CA THR A 703 -27.87 7.80 -9.27
C THR A 703 -27.28 6.42 -9.00
N ASP A 704 -27.60 5.47 -9.86
CA ASP A 704 -27.25 4.05 -9.72
C ASP A 704 -25.78 3.74 -9.47
N TYR A 705 -24.90 4.45 -10.18
CA TYR A 705 -23.47 4.24 -10.09
C TYR A 705 -22.82 5.01 -8.93
N VAL A 706 -23.40 6.13 -8.48
CA VAL A 706 -22.95 6.78 -7.23
C VAL A 706 -23.16 5.82 -6.06
N ARG A 707 -24.32 5.14 -6.00
CA ARG A 707 -24.56 4.06 -5.03
C ARG A 707 -23.57 2.90 -5.18
N GLN A 708 -23.20 2.50 -6.40
CA GLN A 708 -22.14 1.50 -6.63
C GLN A 708 -20.79 1.95 -6.04
N GLY A 709 -20.37 3.20 -6.29
CA GLY A 709 -19.13 3.76 -5.76
C GLY A 709 -19.14 3.89 -4.24
N ALA A 710 -20.24 4.35 -3.66
CA ALA A 710 -20.42 4.43 -2.21
C ALA A 710 -20.36 3.05 -1.54
N LEU A 711 -20.98 2.01 -2.14
CA LEU A 711 -20.89 0.63 -1.65
C LEU A 711 -19.45 0.11 -1.68
N VAL A 712 -18.77 0.26 -2.82
CA VAL A 712 -17.39 -0.24 -3.01
C VAL A 712 -16.38 0.53 -2.14
N GLY A 713 -16.48 1.86 -2.05
CA GLY A 713 -15.62 2.67 -1.18
C GLY A 713 -15.82 2.34 0.30
N THR A 714 -17.07 2.14 0.74
CA THR A 714 -17.37 1.67 2.11
C THR A 714 -16.82 0.25 2.35
N ALA A 715 -16.81 -0.61 1.33
CA ALA A 715 -16.24 -1.95 1.42
C ALA A 715 -14.71 -1.95 1.57
N MET A 716 -14.00 -1.07 0.85
CA MET A 716 -12.54 -0.88 0.98
C MET A 716 -12.15 -0.41 2.38
N ILE A 717 -12.92 0.53 2.97
CA ILE A 717 -12.69 1.06 4.32
C ILE A 717 -12.89 -0.02 5.40
N TYR A 718 -13.88 -0.91 5.23
CA TYR A 718 -14.19 -1.99 6.19
C TYR A 718 -13.37 -3.28 6.05
N MET A 719 -12.46 -3.34 5.09
CA MET A 719 -11.60 -4.50 4.85
C MET A 719 -10.78 -4.88 6.10
N GLN A 720 -10.60 -6.18 6.33
CA GLN A 720 -9.95 -6.78 7.51
C GLN A 720 -10.54 -6.48 8.90
N GLN A 721 -11.51 -5.56 9.02
CA GLN A 721 -12.03 -5.13 10.31
C GLN A 721 -12.94 -6.16 10.99
N SER A 722 -12.91 -6.21 12.33
CA SER A 722 -13.82 -7.05 13.11
C SER A 722 -15.20 -6.40 13.28
N ASP A 723 -16.22 -7.21 13.56
CA ASP A 723 -17.58 -6.74 13.90
C ASP A 723 -17.64 -5.83 15.14
N THR A 724 -16.54 -5.68 15.90
CA THR A 724 -16.53 -4.95 17.18
C THR A 724 -15.82 -3.60 17.16
N CYS A 725 -14.85 -3.36 16.26
CA CYS A 725 -14.12 -2.08 16.19
C CYS A 725 -15.04 -0.87 15.99
N ASN A 726 -16.08 -1.03 15.14
CA ASN A 726 -16.86 0.09 14.62
C ASN A 726 -18.34 0.05 15.05
N ASN A 727 -18.60 -0.06 16.37
CA ASN A 727 -19.95 -0.02 16.96
C ASN A 727 -21.00 -0.93 16.28
N ARG A 728 -20.55 -2.07 15.72
CA ARG A 728 -21.34 -3.03 14.90
C ARG A 728 -21.83 -2.52 13.53
N LYS A 729 -21.41 -1.34 13.05
CA LYS A 729 -21.80 -0.80 11.74
C LYS A 729 -21.47 -1.76 10.58
N ILE A 730 -20.34 -2.47 10.65
CA ILE A 730 -19.92 -3.51 9.68
C ILE A 730 -20.99 -4.59 9.51
N LYS A 731 -21.61 -5.06 10.60
CA LYS A 731 -22.63 -6.10 10.54
C LYS A 731 -23.90 -5.61 9.86
N SER A 732 -24.36 -4.39 10.18
CA SER A 732 -25.48 -3.76 9.45
C SER A 732 -25.16 -3.50 7.98
N PHE A 733 -23.90 -3.20 7.64
CA PHE A 733 -23.48 -3.04 6.25
C PHE A 733 -23.53 -4.38 5.49
N ARG A 734 -23.02 -5.47 6.07
CA ARG A 734 -23.12 -6.84 5.50
C ARG A 734 -24.58 -7.31 5.34
N GLU A 735 -25.45 -6.95 6.28
CA GLU A 735 -26.90 -7.19 6.18
C GLU A 735 -27.54 -6.38 5.04
N ARG A 736 -27.16 -5.10 4.86
CA ARG A 736 -27.60 -4.23 3.74
C ARG A 736 -27.11 -4.73 2.38
N LEU A 737 -25.85 -5.18 2.26
CA LEU A 737 -25.33 -5.82 1.05
C LEU A 737 -26.17 -7.04 0.66
N SER A 738 -26.48 -7.89 1.64
CA SER A 738 -27.31 -9.08 1.43
C SER A 738 -28.74 -8.73 0.99
N SER A 739 -29.33 -7.65 1.53
CA SER A 739 -30.68 -7.20 1.13
C SER A 739 -30.67 -6.69 -0.32
N ILE A 740 -29.74 -5.80 -0.69
CA ILE A 740 -29.62 -5.22 -2.04
C ILE A 740 -29.47 -6.31 -3.12
N VAL A 741 -28.67 -7.36 -2.85
CA VAL A 741 -28.51 -8.49 -3.76
C VAL A 741 -29.81 -9.28 -3.93
N SER A 742 -30.57 -9.47 -2.85
CA SER A 742 -31.86 -10.19 -2.87
C SER A 742 -33.02 -9.39 -3.47
N GLU A 743 -33.00 -8.05 -3.35
CA GLU A 743 -34.11 -7.18 -3.75
C GLU A 743 -34.30 -7.13 -5.27
N LYS A 744 -35.56 -7.28 -5.73
CA LYS A 744 -35.85 -7.25 -7.17
C LYS A 744 -35.69 -5.85 -7.78
N HIS A 745 -36.12 -4.81 -7.08
CA HIS A 745 -36.25 -3.44 -7.60
C HIS A 745 -34.94 -2.65 -7.71
N GLN A 746 -33.89 -3.04 -6.98
CA GLN A 746 -32.57 -2.42 -7.07
C GLN A 746 -31.98 -2.57 -8.48
N SER A 747 -31.27 -1.57 -8.97
CA SER A 747 -30.73 -1.59 -10.32
C SER A 747 -29.52 -2.53 -10.48
N THR A 748 -29.16 -2.85 -11.73
CA THR A 748 -28.07 -3.79 -12.04
C THR A 748 -26.71 -3.28 -11.57
N LEU A 749 -26.44 -1.98 -11.65
CA LEU A 749 -25.17 -1.38 -11.21
C LEU A 749 -25.06 -1.33 -9.68
N THR A 750 -26.13 -0.92 -8.98
CA THR A 750 -26.16 -0.98 -7.50
C THR A 750 -26.00 -2.42 -7.00
N LYS A 751 -26.59 -3.41 -7.69
CA LYS A 751 -26.35 -4.84 -7.43
C LYS A 751 -24.91 -5.26 -7.70
N MET A 752 -24.31 -4.85 -8.83
CA MET A 752 -22.92 -5.13 -9.13
C MET A 752 -21.99 -4.59 -8.03
N GLY A 753 -22.22 -3.34 -7.58
CA GLY A 753 -21.50 -2.75 -6.46
C GLY A 753 -21.64 -3.56 -5.18
N ALA A 754 -22.86 -3.98 -4.83
CA ALA A 754 -23.09 -4.82 -3.64
C ALA A 754 -22.42 -6.20 -3.73
N ILE A 755 -22.40 -6.82 -4.92
CA ILE A 755 -21.73 -8.11 -5.16
C ILE A 755 -20.21 -7.96 -5.01
N LEU A 756 -19.59 -6.99 -5.70
CA LEU A 756 -18.15 -6.74 -5.61
C LEU A 756 -17.72 -6.35 -4.18
N SER A 757 -18.56 -5.59 -3.46
CA SER A 757 -18.32 -5.20 -2.06
C SER A 757 -18.20 -6.40 -1.12
N ILE A 758 -18.98 -7.46 -1.35
CA ILE A 758 -18.87 -8.72 -0.58
C ILE A 758 -17.50 -9.37 -0.79
N GLY A 759 -16.98 -9.33 -2.03
CA GLY A 759 -15.67 -9.89 -2.37
C GLY A 759 -14.50 -9.08 -1.78
N ILE A 760 -14.59 -7.75 -1.83
CA ILE A 760 -13.54 -6.84 -1.34
C ILE A 760 -13.41 -6.91 0.20
N ILE A 761 -14.53 -6.95 0.94
CA ILE A 761 -14.50 -7.02 2.42
C ILE A 761 -13.83 -8.30 2.93
N ASP A 762 -14.08 -9.43 2.27
CA ASP A 762 -13.61 -10.74 2.68
C ASP A 762 -12.41 -11.24 1.82
N ALA A 763 -11.68 -10.32 1.17
CA ALA A 763 -10.61 -10.62 0.24
C ALA A 763 -9.46 -11.44 0.84
N GLY A 764 -8.92 -12.37 0.04
CA GLY A 764 -7.81 -13.26 0.44
C GLY A 764 -8.11 -14.04 1.72
N GLY A 765 -9.34 -14.54 1.88
CA GLY A 765 -9.78 -15.23 3.10
C GLY A 765 -9.83 -14.35 4.35
N ARG A 766 -9.96 -13.02 4.19
CA ARG A 766 -9.89 -11.95 5.23
C ARG A 766 -8.47 -11.63 5.73
N ASN A 767 -7.46 -11.94 4.92
CA ASN A 767 -6.05 -11.74 5.23
C ASN A 767 -5.34 -10.72 4.33
N CYS A 768 -5.99 -10.23 3.26
CA CYS A 768 -5.42 -9.22 2.35
C CYS A 768 -6.02 -7.83 2.58
N SER A 769 -5.23 -6.80 2.28
CA SER A 769 -5.61 -5.38 2.30
C SER A 769 -5.17 -4.70 1.01
N ILE A 770 -5.82 -3.58 0.67
CA ILE A 770 -5.35 -2.66 -0.37
C ILE A 770 -4.36 -1.72 0.30
N SER A 771 -3.11 -1.72 -0.16
CA SER A 771 -2.10 -0.72 0.20
C SER A 771 -1.41 -0.24 -1.07
N LEU A 772 -1.08 1.05 -1.13
CA LEU A 772 -0.24 1.63 -2.19
C LEU A 772 1.24 1.77 -1.76
N GLY A 773 1.55 1.46 -0.49
CA GLY A 773 2.90 1.52 0.06
C GLY A 773 3.34 0.23 0.78
N SER A 774 4.65 0.01 0.75
CA SER A 774 5.39 -0.98 1.54
C SER A 774 5.44 -0.58 3.02
N ARG A 775 5.79 -1.53 3.91
CA ARG A 775 6.04 -1.28 5.34
C ARG A 775 7.01 -0.11 5.58
N ASN A 776 8.01 0.03 4.71
CA ASN A 776 9.10 1.00 4.85
C ASN A 776 8.80 2.37 4.19
N GLY A 777 7.55 2.64 3.80
CA GLY A 777 7.11 3.94 3.27
C GLY A 777 7.36 4.17 1.77
N PHE A 778 8.05 3.24 1.10
CA PHE A 778 8.14 3.21 -0.36
C PHE A 778 6.77 3.01 -1.02
N THR A 779 6.55 3.62 -2.20
CA THR A 779 5.36 3.33 -3.02
C THR A 779 5.55 1.98 -3.70
N GLN A 780 4.60 1.06 -3.57
CA GLN A 780 4.66 -0.18 -4.35
C GLN A 780 4.17 0.10 -5.78
N MET A 781 5.12 0.07 -6.73
CA MET A 781 4.87 0.24 -8.17
C MET A 781 3.73 -0.66 -8.65
N THR A 782 3.77 -1.91 -8.22
CA THR A 782 2.86 -3.00 -8.58
C THR A 782 1.42 -2.69 -8.16
N SER A 783 1.24 -2.19 -6.95
CA SER A 783 -0.05 -1.80 -6.37
C SER A 783 -0.58 -0.50 -6.97
N ALA A 784 0.29 0.49 -7.23
CA ALA A 784 -0.11 1.73 -7.89
C ALA A 784 -0.60 1.49 -9.34
N VAL A 785 0.18 0.74 -10.14
CA VAL A 785 -0.17 0.34 -11.51
C VAL A 785 -1.44 -0.51 -11.52
N GLY A 786 -1.50 -1.55 -10.67
CA GLY A 786 -2.66 -2.44 -10.55
C GLY A 786 -3.95 -1.69 -10.21
N MET A 787 -3.84 -0.65 -9.38
CA MET A 787 -5.00 0.18 -9.00
C MET A 787 -5.46 1.11 -10.12
N VAL A 788 -4.53 1.75 -10.85
CA VAL A 788 -4.89 2.56 -12.04
C VAL A 788 -5.51 1.72 -13.14
N LEU A 789 -5.01 0.51 -13.38
CA LEU A 789 -5.62 -0.45 -14.30
C LEU A 789 -7.01 -0.87 -13.81
N TRP A 790 -7.17 -1.22 -12.53
CA TRP A 790 -8.46 -1.60 -11.97
C TRP A 790 -9.52 -0.51 -12.13
N LEU A 791 -9.15 0.77 -12.01
CA LEU A 791 -10.07 1.89 -12.22
C LEU A 791 -10.61 1.98 -13.66
N GLN A 792 -9.93 1.41 -14.65
CA GLN A 792 -10.40 1.33 -16.05
C GLN A 792 -11.55 0.33 -16.27
N HIS A 793 -11.99 -0.40 -15.24
CA HIS A 793 -13.09 -1.39 -15.34
C HIS A 793 -14.41 -0.83 -15.90
N TRP A 794 -14.60 0.49 -15.84
CA TRP A 794 -15.71 1.22 -16.44
C TRP A 794 -15.79 1.07 -17.96
N HIS A 795 -14.64 1.14 -18.63
CA HIS A 795 -14.52 1.02 -20.07
C HIS A 795 -14.26 -0.43 -20.49
N TRP A 796 -13.55 -1.20 -19.65
CA TRP A 796 -13.17 -2.58 -19.96
C TRP A 796 -13.24 -3.52 -18.75
N TYR A 797 -14.33 -4.30 -18.62
CA TYR A 797 -14.57 -5.20 -17.49
C TYR A 797 -13.43 -6.19 -17.14
N PRO A 798 -12.65 -6.75 -18.09
CA PRO A 798 -11.49 -7.59 -17.75
C PRO A 798 -10.41 -6.89 -16.90
N MET A 799 -10.39 -5.55 -16.82
CA MET A 799 -9.50 -4.83 -15.91
C MET A 799 -9.84 -5.01 -14.43
N MET A 800 -11.01 -5.59 -14.10
CA MET A 800 -11.35 -5.94 -12.70
C MET A 800 -10.35 -6.94 -12.09
N HIS A 801 -9.68 -7.79 -12.89
CA HIS A 801 -8.67 -8.73 -12.37
C HIS A 801 -7.44 -8.06 -11.77
N SER A 802 -7.11 -6.84 -12.21
CA SER A 802 -5.94 -6.08 -11.75
C SER A 802 -5.97 -5.71 -10.27
N LEU A 803 -7.13 -5.81 -9.59
CA LEU A 803 -7.21 -5.64 -8.13
C LEU A 803 -6.33 -6.66 -7.38
N GLY A 804 -6.12 -7.84 -7.95
CA GLY A 804 -5.25 -8.88 -7.36
C GLY A 804 -3.83 -8.37 -7.06
N LEU A 805 -3.30 -7.49 -7.91
CA LEU A 805 -1.96 -6.89 -7.77
C LEU A 805 -1.85 -5.85 -6.64
N VAL A 806 -3.00 -5.35 -6.17
CA VAL A 806 -3.11 -4.34 -5.10
C VAL A 806 -3.41 -5.00 -3.74
N LEU A 807 -3.80 -6.28 -3.74
CA LEU A 807 -4.11 -7.04 -2.52
C LEU A 807 -2.82 -7.53 -1.85
N THR A 808 -2.31 -6.73 -0.92
CA THR A 808 -1.16 -7.10 -0.07
C THR A 808 -1.63 -7.99 1.09
N PRO A 809 -1.03 -9.18 1.31
CA PRO A 809 -1.35 -10.03 2.44
C PRO A 809 -0.74 -9.47 3.73
N THR A 810 -1.53 -9.38 4.79
CA THR A 810 -1.07 -8.87 6.09
C THR A 810 -0.79 -10.03 7.04
N TYR A 811 0.48 -10.30 7.29
CA TYR A 811 0.92 -11.34 8.21
C TYR A 811 2.11 -10.89 9.05
N SER A 812 2.36 -11.62 10.12
CA SER A 812 3.64 -11.63 10.82
C SER A 812 4.15 -13.07 10.82
N ILE A 813 5.34 -13.29 10.24
CA ILE A 813 5.97 -14.61 10.17
C ILE A 813 7.41 -14.52 10.65
N GLY A 814 7.69 -15.21 11.75
CA GLY A 814 9.03 -15.39 12.28
C GLY A 814 9.75 -16.55 11.57
N LEU A 815 10.98 -16.33 11.11
CA LEU A 815 11.84 -17.33 10.46
C LEU A 815 13.16 -17.51 11.23
N ASN A 816 13.62 -18.75 11.37
CA ASN A 816 14.96 -19.08 11.85
C ASN A 816 15.99 -19.03 10.69
N LYS A 817 17.28 -19.20 11.00
CA LYS A 817 18.42 -19.23 10.04
C LYS A 817 18.23 -20.15 8.83
N ASP A 818 17.43 -21.23 8.98
CA ASP A 818 17.10 -22.19 7.92
C ASP A 818 15.88 -21.78 7.04
N PHE A 819 15.31 -20.59 7.23
CA PHE A 819 14.02 -20.16 6.65
C PHE A 819 12.84 -21.09 6.97
N LYS A 820 12.88 -21.72 8.15
CA LYS A 820 11.77 -22.48 8.76
C LYS A 820 11.15 -21.62 9.86
N PHE A 821 9.83 -21.73 10.06
CA PHE A 821 9.14 -20.94 11.09
C PHE A 821 9.04 -21.73 12.41
N PRO A 822 9.55 -21.22 13.55
CA PRO A 822 9.37 -21.87 14.85
C PRO A 822 7.94 -21.66 15.37
N LYS A 823 7.26 -22.73 15.80
CA LYS A 823 5.89 -22.67 16.32
C LYS A 823 5.76 -22.06 17.71
N SER A 824 6.85 -22.08 18.49
CA SER A 824 6.90 -21.59 19.87
C SER A 824 7.10 -20.07 19.99
N PHE A 825 7.28 -19.36 18.87
CA PHE A 825 7.37 -17.91 18.84
C PHE A 825 5.97 -17.27 18.96
N GLU A 826 5.80 -16.39 19.96
CA GLU A 826 4.52 -15.72 20.26
C GLU A 826 4.70 -14.20 20.41
N ILE A 827 3.88 -13.42 19.69
CA ILE A 827 3.86 -11.95 19.79
C ILE A 827 2.80 -11.53 20.82
N VAL A 828 3.07 -10.51 21.63
CA VAL A 828 2.10 -9.99 22.62
C VAL A 828 1.33 -8.83 21.99
N CYS A 829 0.00 -8.93 21.95
CA CYS A 829 -0.89 -7.85 21.53
C CYS A 829 -1.56 -7.21 22.74
N ASN A 830 -1.31 -5.91 22.98
CA ASN A 830 -1.81 -5.13 24.11
C ASN A 830 -3.25 -4.62 23.87
N SER A 831 -4.13 -5.49 23.36
CA SER A 831 -5.53 -5.16 23.07
C SER A 831 -6.46 -6.35 23.34
N LYS A 832 -7.78 -6.12 23.26
CA LYS A 832 -8.80 -7.15 23.47
C LYS A 832 -8.94 -8.05 22.23
N PRO A 833 -8.99 -9.39 22.37
CA PRO A 833 -9.14 -10.31 21.24
C PRO A 833 -10.30 -9.99 20.27
N SER A 834 -11.46 -9.54 20.77
CA SER A 834 -12.61 -9.21 19.89
C SER A 834 -12.30 -8.13 18.85
N VAL A 835 -11.36 -7.21 19.13
CA VAL A 835 -11.00 -6.08 18.25
C VAL A 835 -10.37 -6.61 16.96
N PHE A 836 -9.53 -7.64 17.04
CA PHE A 836 -8.80 -8.20 15.89
C PHE A 836 -9.27 -9.60 15.47
N ALA A 837 -10.29 -10.15 16.13
CA ALA A 837 -10.88 -11.44 15.79
C ALA A 837 -11.51 -11.47 14.39
N TYR A 838 -11.40 -12.61 13.71
CA TYR A 838 -12.14 -12.86 12.48
C TYR A 838 -13.66 -12.80 12.72
N PRO A 839 -14.43 -12.18 11.79
CA PRO A 839 -15.88 -12.31 11.77
C PRO A 839 -16.30 -13.78 11.72
N LYS A 840 -17.38 -14.14 12.41
CA LYS A 840 -17.85 -15.54 12.42
C LYS A 840 -18.31 -15.97 11.03
N LYS A 841 -17.98 -17.20 10.62
CA LYS A 841 -18.55 -17.82 9.42
C LYS A 841 -20.08 -17.94 9.58
N LEU A 842 -20.81 -17.85 8.48
CA LEU A 842 -22.26 -17.98 8.46
C LEU A 842 -22.65 -19.45 8.70
N GLU A 843 -23.47 -19.69 9.71
CA GLU A 843 -24.07 -21.02 9.92
C GLU A 843 -25.20 -21.24 8.92
N GLU A 844 -25.30 -22.45 8.36
CA GLU A 844 -26.40 -22.82 7.47
C GLU A 844 -27.77 -22.62 8.15
N LYS A 845 -28.74 -22.11 7.37
CA LYS A 845 -30.08 -21.73 7.87
C LYS A 845 -30.94 -22.89 8.43
N LYS A 846 -30.43 -24.13 8.49
CA LYS A 846 -31.04 -25.30 9.15
C LYS A 846 -31.51 -24.99 10.58
N ALA A 847 -30.80 -24.13 11.32
CA ALA A 847 -31.21 -23.69 12.66
C ALA A 847 -32.42 -22.73 12.67
N ALA A 848 -32.62 -21.94 11.61
CA ALA A 848 -33.75 -21.03 11.48
C ALA A 848 -35.02 -21.74 10.97
N GLU A 849 -34.86 -22.74 10.09
CA GLU A 849 -35.96 -23.60 9.65
C GLU A 849 -36.51 -24.43 10.81
N LYS A 850 -35.65 -25.05 11.64
CA LYS A 850 -36.09 -25.74 12.87
C LYS A 850 -36.94 -24.84 13.77
N LYS A 851 -36.49 -23.61 14.05
CA LYS A 851 -37.26 -22.63 14.84
C LYS A 851 -38.60 -22.22 14.21
N ARG A 852 -38.67 -22.11 12.88
CA ARG A 852 -39.94 -21.85 12.16
C ARG A 852 -40.88 -23.05 12.19
N VAL A 853 -40.37 -24.27 12.04
CA VAL A 853 -41.16 -25.51 12.16
C VAL A 853 -41.68 -25.67 13.60
N GLU A 854 -40.87 -25.37 14.61
CA GLU A 854 -41.28 -25.35 16.02
C GLU A 854 -42.38 -24.29 16.30
N THR A 855 -42.25 -23.07 15.77
CA THR A 855 -43.31 -22.04 15.95
C THR A 855 -44.58 -22.32 15.16
N VAL A 856 -44.49 -22.93 13.97
CA VAL A 856 -45.67 -23.39 13.22
C VAL A 856 -46.35 -24.55 13.93
N THR A 857 -45.61 -25.55 14.43
CA THR A 857 -46.20 -26.69 15.17
C THR A 857 -46.78 -26.27 16.52
N LEU A 858 -46.16 -25.34 17.24
CA LEU A 858 -46.74 -24.75 18.47
C LEU A 858 -48.01 -23.94 18.18
N SER A 859 -48.04 -23.17 17.10
CA SER A 859 -49.23 -22.37 16.74
C SER A 859 -50.37 -23.22 16.17
N THR A 860 -50.10 -24.30 15.41
CA THR A 860 -51.15 -25.25 15.00
C THR A 860 -51.67 -26.06 16.18
N THR A 861 -50.80 -26.64 17.02
CA THR A 861 -51.25 -27.42 18.19
C THR A 861 -52.01 -26.56 19.21
N ALA A 862 -51.63 -25.30 19.42
CA ALA A 862 -52.41 -24.37 20.25
C ALA A 862 -53.79 -24.07 19.63
N LYS A 863 -53.86 -23.87 18.31
CA LYS A 863 -55.10 -23.58 17.58
C LYS A 863 -56.03 -24.79 17.51
N ASP A 864 -55.49 -26.00 17.39
CA ASP A 864 -56.24 -27.25 17.42
C ASP A 864 -56.67 -27.63 18.85
N LYS A 865 -55.86 -27.39 19.89
CA LYS A 865 -56.32 -27.47 21.29
C LYS A 865 -57.47 -26.50 21.56
N ALA A 866 -57.37 -25.25 21.11
CA ALA A 866 -58.45 -24.26 21.24
C ALA A 866 -59.71 -24.63 20.43
N ARG A 867 -59.55 -25.27 19.27
CA ARG A 867 -60.65 -25.78 18.43
C ARG A 867 -61.33 -27.00 19.06
N LEU A 868 -60.57 -27.90 19.67
CA LEU A 868 -61.09 -29.06 20.41
C LEU A 868 -61.80 -28.62 21.69
N ALA A 869 -61.24 -27.66 22.44
CA ALA A 869 -61.92 -27.07 23.60
C ALA A 869 -63.24 -26.39 23.20
N ARG A 870 -63.28 -25.66 22.07
CA ARG A 870 -64.53 -25.09 21.51
C ARG A 870 -65.51 -26.13 20.95
N LYS A 871 -65.06 -27.33 20.58
CA LYS A 871 -65.94 -28.45 20.24
C LYS A 871 -66.55 -29.08 21.49
N ARG A 872 -65.73 -29.40 22.49
CA ARG A 872 -66.20 -29.94 23.78
C ARG A 872 -67.20 -29.00 24.45
N ALA A 873 -66.89 -27.70 24.55
CA ALA A 873 -67.81 -26.69 25.06
C ALA A 873 -69.09 -26.48 24.20
N LYS A 874 -69.14 -27.01 22.97
CA LYS A 874 -70.37 -27.07 22.14
C LYS A 874 -71.13 -28.38 22.30
N GLU A 875 -70.43 -29.48 22.52
CA GLU A 875 -71.00 -30.81 22.78
C GLU A 875 -71.62 -30.85 24.19
N GLU A 876 -70.94 -30.29 25.20
CA GLU A 876 -71.44 -30.05 26.57
C GLU A 876 -72.64 -29.08 26.61
N ALA A 877 -72.76 -28.16 25.64
CA ALA A 877 -73.89 -27.24 25.53
C ALA A 877 -75.09 -27.82 24.74
N ALA A 878 -75.00 -29.05 24.23
CA ALA A 878 -75.98 -29.63 23.30
C ALA A 878 -76.58 -30.97 23.78
N GLY A 879 -76.28 -31.45 24.99
CA GLY A 879 -76.75 -32.75 25.48
C GLY A 879 -76.96 -32.81 26.99
N SER A 880 -78.18 -32.48 27.46
CA SER A 880 -78.66 -32.82 28.81
C SER A 880 -80.13 -33.27 28.80
N SER A 881 -80.36 -34.49 28.31
CA SER A 881 -81.56 -35.27 28.63
C SER A 881 -81.25 -36.76 28.48
N ASP A 882 -81.70 -37.54 29.45
CA ASP A 882 -81.08 -38.79 29.92
C ASP A 882 -81.98 -40.02 29.67
N ALA A 883 -81.38 -41.19 29.39
CA ALA A 883 -81.99 -42.53 29.45
C ALA A 883 -80.98 -43.68 29.20
N MET A 884 -80.62 -44.40 30.27
CA MET A 884 -80.66 -45.88 30.47
C MET A 884 -81.03 -46.78 29.25
N ASP A 885 -80.58 -48.05 29.11
CA ASP A 885 -79.84 -48.95 30.02
C ASP A 885 -79.24 -50.19 29.29
N VAL A 886 -78.24 -50.82 29.94
CA VAL A 886 -77.79 -52.25 29.92
C VAL A 886 -77.49 -53.04 28.62
N GLU A 887 -76.35 -53.74 28.72
CA GLU A 887 -75.65 -54.77 27.93
C GLU A 887 -76.47 -55.95 27.34
N ASN A 888 -75.89 -56.64 26.33
CA ASN A 888 -75.71 -58.11 26.40
C ASN A 888 -74.63 -58.70 25.46
N THR A 889 -73.67 -59.44 26.05
CA THR A 889 -72.99 -60.70 25.61
C THR A 889 -72.35 -60.94 24.22
N GLU A 890 -71.06 -61.32 24.27
CA GLU A 890 -70.36 -62.43 23.53
C GLU A 890 -70.10 -62.28 22.00
N GLU A 891 -69.01 -62.76 21.37
CA GLU A 891 -67.91 -63.66 21.81
C GLU A 891 -66.58 -63.42 21.02
N LYS A 892 -65.41 -63.66 21.68
CA LYS A 892 -64.03 -64.04 21.23
C LYS A 892 -63.38 -63.54 19.91
N GLY A 893 -62.06 -63.29 19.86
CA GLY A 893 -61.03 -63.42 20.91
C GLY A 893 -59.60 -63.12 20.40
N ASP A 894 -58.62 -63.19 21.32
CA ASP A 894 -57.14 -63.38 21.21
C ASP A 894 -56.33 -62.64 20.10
N GLU A 895 -55.13 -62.09 20.27
CA GLU A 895 -54.14 -61.85 21.35
C GLU A 895 -53.11 -60.82 20.76
N LYS A 896 -52.17 -60.14 21.45
CA LYS A 896 -51.70 -60.13 22.85
C LYS A 896 -51.02 -58.79 23.22
N ASP A 897 -51.02 -58.44 24.51
CA ASP A 897 -49.90 -58.03 25.41
C ASP A 897 -48.68 -57.20 24.91
N THR A 898 -48.06 -56.32 25.70
CA THR A 898 -48.18 -55.93 27.15
C THR A 898 -47.54 -54.54 27.34
N GLU A 899 -48.18 -53.59 28.06
CA GLU A 899 -47.89 -53.18 29.45
C GLU A 899 -46.56 -52.42 29.72
N ASN A 900 -46.41 -51.53 30.72
CA ASN A 900 -47.37 -50.98 31.70
C ASN A 900 -46.99 -49.53 32.10
N LYS A 901 -47.97 -48.74 32.56
CA LYS A 901 -47.72 -47.53 33.36
C LYS A 901 -48.96 -47.19 34.23
N THR A 902 -48.94 -47.65 35.48
CA THR A 902 -49.85 -47.26 36.57
C THR A 902 -49.24 -46.05 37.30
N THR A 903 -49.87 -44.87 37.45
CA THR A 903 -51.18 -44.44 38.03
C THR A 903 -51.15 -44.23 39.56
N GLY A 904 -51.73 -43.10 39.99
CA GLY A 904 -52.05 -42.75 41.37
C GLY A 904 -51.40 -41.42 41.83
N GLU A 905 -52.08 -40.52 42.54
CA GLU A 905 -53.53 -40.30 42.71
C GLU A 905 -53.76 -38.87 43.27
N ASP A 906 -55.02 -38.43 43.40
CA ASP A 906 -55.40 -37.05 43.76
C ASP A 906 -55.02 -36.59 45.19
N THR A 907 -54.92 -35.27 45.41
CA THR A 907 -55.87 -34.50 46.25
C THR A 907 -55.50 -33.02 46.38
N ASP A 908 -56.52 -32.18 46.62
CA ASP A 908 -56.48 -30.71 46.58
C ASP A 908 -56.59 -30.09 47.99
N ASN A 909 -55.76 -29.09 48.32
CA ASN A 909 -56.07 -28.11 49.36
C ASN A 909 -55.16 -26.85 49.38
N LYS A 910 -55.74 -25.71 49.75
CA LYS A 910 -55.09 -24.37 49.81
C LYS A 910 -54.30 -24.12 51.09
N MET A 911 -53.15 -23.43 50.98
CA MET A 911 -52.84 -22.14 51.64
C MET A 911 -51.42 -21.63 51.29
N ASP A 912 -51.25 -20.30 51.24
CA ASP A 912 -50.03 -19.46 51.31
C ASP A 912 -48.71 -19.99 50.69
N VAL A 913 -48.00 -19.26 49.81
CA VAL A 913 -47.47 -17.90 50.01
C VAL A 913 -47.20 -17.23 48.65
N ASP A 914 -47.59 -15.96 48.48
CA ASP A 914 -47.12 -15.11 47.36
C ASP A 914 -45.63 -14.76 47.53
N LYS A 915 -44.76 -15.39 46.71
CA LYS A 915 -43.43 -14.90 46.32
C LYS A 915 -42.90 -15.69 45.13
N GLU A 916 -42.05 -15.02 44.33
CA GLU A 916 -41.42 -15.52 43.10
C GLU A 916 -42.41 -15.71 41.91
N GLU A 917 -42.15 -15.22 40.70
CA GLU A 917 -41.04 -14.41 40.18
C GLU A 917 -41.56 -13.52 39.05
N VAL A 918 -41.12 -12.25 39.00
CA VAL A 918 -41.22 -11.44 37.77
C VAL A 918 -40.41 -12.17 36.70
N PRO A 919 -40.94 -12.41 35.49
CA PRO A 919 -40.20 -13.16 34.48
C PRO A 919 -38.87 -12.47 34.21
N GLU A 920 -37.77 -13.10 34.63
CA GLU A 920 -36.44 -12.55 34.41
C GLU A 920 -36.28 -12.24 32.93
N LYS A 921 -36.12 -10.95 32.61
CA LYS A 921 -35.38 -10.56 31.42
C LYS A 921 -34.06 -11.30 31.53
N LYS A 922 -33.87 -12.37 30.73
CA LYS A 922 -32.61 -13.11 30.65
C LYS A 922 -31.49 -12.08 30.62
N LEU A 923 -30.81 -11.93 31.76
CA LEU A 923 -29.61 -11.14 31.85
C LEU A 923 -28.72 -11.70 30.77
N LYS A 924 -28.37 -10.87 29.79
CA LYS A 924 -27.24 -11.19 28.90
C LYS A 924 -26.14 -11.60 29.87
N LYS A 925 -25.67 -12.85 29.83
CA LYS A 925 -24.45 -13.25 30.55
C LYS A 925 -23.48 -12.12 30.29
N LYS A 926 -23.07 -11.40 31.33
CA LYS A 926 -21.98 -10.43 31.20
C LYS A 926 -20.88 -11.24 30.52
N ARG A 927 -20.46 -10.81 29.33
CA ARG A 927 -19.26 -11.40 28.73
C ARG A 927 -18.20 -11.32 29.83
N GLU A 928 -17.53 -12.44 30.08
CA GLU A 928 -16.34 -12.43 30.92
C GLU A 928 -15.44 -11.30 30.38
N PRO A 929 -14.88 -10.45 31.26
CA PRO A 929 -14.07 -9.33 30.80
C PRO A 929 -12.92 -9.89 29.97
N GLU A 930 -12.99 -9.66 28.67
CA GLU A 930 -12.01 -10.17 27.71
C GLU A 930 -10.61 -9.71 28.14
N PRO A 931 -9.60 -10.60 28.10
CA PRO A 931 -8.27 -10.26 28.59
C PRO A 931 -7.74 -9.03 27.86
N THR A 932 -7.06 -8.16 28.61
CA THR A 932 -6.56 -6.86 28.12
C THR A 932 -5.41 -6.99 27.14
N SER A 933 -4.74 -8.14 27.12
CA SER A 933 -3.75 -8.54 26.13
C SER A 933 -3.95 -10.01 25.76
N PHE A 934 -3.47 -10.40 24.58
CA PHE A 934 -3.42 -11.79 24.15
C PHE A 934 -2.15 -12.08 23.37
N ARG A 935 -1.79 -13.37 23.28
CA ARG A 935 -0.63 -13.84 22.52
C ARG A 935 -1.06 -14.30 21.14
N VAL A 936 -0.23 -14.03 20.14
CA VAL A 936 -0.46 -14.38 18.74
C VAL A 936 0.63 -15.35 18.28
N SER A 937 0.23 -16.52 17.80
CA SER A 937 1.13 -17.60 17.37
C SER A 937 1.79 -17.33 16.01
N ASN A 938 2.95 -17.95 15.75
CA ASN A 938 3.61 -17.93 14.45
C ASN A 938 3.18 -19.13 13.56
N PRO A 939 2.75 -18.93 12.29
CA PRO A 939 2.44 -17.66 11.62
C PRO A 939 1.06 -17.12 12.02
N SER A 940 0.80 -15.83 11.82
CA SER A 940 -0.53 -15.24 12.05
C SER A 940 -0.80 -13.97 11.24
N ARG A 941 -2.09 -13.67 11.06
CA ARG A 941 -2.55 -12.36 10.56
C ARG A 941 -2.31 -11.29 11.61
N VAL A 942 -1.57 -10.25 11.24
CA VAL A 942 -1.43 -9.00 12.00
C VAL A 942 -1.77 -7.87 11.04
N SER A 943 -2.81 -7.09 11.32
CA SER A 943 -3.15 -5.92 10.49
C SER A 943 -2.28 -4.71 10.83
N THR A 944 -2.26 -3.70 9.95
CA THR A 944 -1.51 -2.44 10.16
C THR A 944 -1.91 -1.71 11.44
N ALA A 945 -3.20 -1.72 11.80
CA ALA A 945 -3.69 -1.16 13.07
C ALA A 945 -3.32 -2.03 14.28
N GLN A 946 -3.12 -3.34 14.09
CA GLN A 946 -2.73 -4.28 15.15
C GLN A 946 -1.23 -4.19 15.45
N SER A 947 -0.37 -4.01 14.45
CA SER A 947 1.09 -3.91 14.63
C SER A 947 1.52 -2.69 15.44
N LEU A 948 0.70 -1.64 15.50
CA LEU A 948 0.89 -0.48 16.40
C LEU A 948 0.69 -0.80 17.89
N VAL A 949 0.06 -1.94 18.21
CA VAL A 949 -0.33 -2.35 19.58
C VAL A 949 0.30 -3.71 19.95
N CYS A 950 1.16 -4.25 19.08
CA CYS A 950 1.90 -5.48 19.32
C CYS A 950 3.35 -5.19 19.69
N GLU A 951 3.87 -5.94 20.65
CA GLU A 951 5.24 -5.84 21.17
C GLU A 951 5.90 -7.22 21.17
N PHE A 952 7.22 -7.23 21.02
CA PHE A 952 8.03 -8.45 21.09
C PHE A 952 8.37 -8.82 22.54
N ASP A 953 8.21 -10.10 22.88
CA ASP A 953 8.55 -10.64 24.19
C ASP A 953 10.00 -11.14 24.21
N LEU A 954 10.91 -10.27 24.70
CA LEU A 954 12.35 -10.54 24.77
C LEU A 954 12.73 -11.67 25.76
N THR A 955 11.77 -12.21 26.54
CA THR A 955 12.03 -13.33 27.45
C THR A 955 11.98 -14.70 26.75
N GLN A 956 11.50 -14.75 25.51
CA GLN A 956 11.40 -16.00 24.73
C GLN A 956 12.75 -16.46 24.15
N ARG A 957 12.83 -17.76 23.82
CA ARG A 957 13.98 -18.41 23.17
C ARG A 957 14.36 -17.74 21.85
N TYR A 958 13.37 -17.49 21.01
CA TYR A 958 13.52 -16.82 19.73
C TYR A 958 13.32 -15.31 19.88
N ARG A 959 14.29 -14.53 19.44
CA ARG A 959 14.26 -13.06 19.53
C ARG A 959 14.41 -12.43 18.16
N PRO A 960 13.68 -11.35 17.83
CA PRO A 960 13.91 -10.62 16.59
C PRO A 960 15.28 -9.92 16.64
N ILE A 961 15.96 -9.85 15.51
CA ILE A 961 17.24 -9.12 15.37
C ILE A 961 17.00 -7.61 15.60
N ARG A 962 15.93 -7.08 15.00
CA ARG A 962 15.47 -5.71 15.21
C ARG A 962 14.42 -5.67 16.30
N VAL A 963 14.85 -5.26 17.49
CA VAL A 963 13.98 -5.11 18.67
C VAL A 963 13.11 -3.85 18.61
N GLU A 964 13.54 -2.80 17.90
CA GLU A 964 12.81 -1.53 17.76
C GLU A 964 11.73 -1.55 16.66
N GLU A 965 11.74 -2.53 15.75
CA GLU A 965 10.79 -2.58 14.63
C GLU A 965 9.43 -3.15 15.05
N LYS A 966 8.37 -2.79 14.32
CA LYS A 966 7.01 -3.30 14.59
C LYS A 966 6.85 -4.72 14.05
N PRO A 967 6.13 -5.63 14.75
CA PRO A 967 5.92 -7.00 14.30
C PRO A 967 4.94 -7.08 13.11
N PHE A 968 5.46 -6.88 11.90
CA PHE A 968 4.70 -6.89 10.65
C PHE A 968 5.58 -7.34 9.45
N GLY A 969 5.08 -8.27 8.65
CA GLY A 969 5.80 -8.89 7.54
C GLY A 969 6.68 -10.08 7.96
N VAL A 970 7.77 -10.29 7.23
CA VAL A 970 8.78 -11.31 7.53
C VAL A 970 9.76 -10.76 8.57
N ILE A 971 10.02 -11.55 9.61
CA ILE A 971 10.91 -11.20 10.73
C ILE A 971 11.88 -12.37 10.92
N ILE A 972 13.18 -12.08 10.90
CA ILE A 972 14.20 -13.10 11.18
C ILE A 972 14.54 -13.10 12.67
N LEU A 973 14.62 -14.32 13.21
CA LEU A 973 14.77 -14.62 14.62
C LEU A 973 16.16 -15.22 14.90
N THR A 974 16.79 -14.78 15.99
CA THR A 974 17.94 -15.43 16.61
C THR A 974 17.45 -16.46 17.64
N ASP A 975 18.11 -17.62 17.71
CA ASP A 975 17.88 -18.62 18.76
C ASP A 975 18.87 -18.40 19.91
N SER A 976 18.36 -18.14 21.11
CA SER A 976 19.17 -17.97 22.32
C SER A 976 19.66 -19.30 22.91
N THR A 977 19.09 -20.44 22.52
CA THR A 977 19.41 -21.77 23.08
C THR A 977 19.46 -22.87 21.99
N PRO A 978 20.48 -22.88 21.12
CA PRO A 978 20.59 -23.81 19.98
C PRO A 978 20.79 -25.30 20.33
N GLY A 979 20.81 -25.66 21.62
CA GLY A 979 20.95 -27.03 22.10
C GLY A 979 19.63 -27.77 22.37
N GLU A 980 18.48 -27.10 22.29
CA GLU A 980 17.16 -27.69 22.53
C GLU A 980 16.42 -28.03 21.23
N VAL A 981 15.67 -29.14 21.22
CA VAL A 981 14.92 -29.62 20.05
C VAL A 981 13.96 -28.53 19.54
N GLU A 982 13.96 -28.29 18.23
CA GLU A 982 13.15 -27.23 17.59
C GLU A 982 11.85 -27.78 16.98
N ASP A 983 10.70 -27.22 17.39
CA ASP A 983 9.40 -27.47 16.77
C ASP A 983 9.19 -26.57 15.53
N LEU A 984 9.88 -26.93 14.44
CA LEU A 984 9.87 -26.18 13.18
C LEU A 984 8.69 -26.55 12.26
N GLY A 985 8.12 -25.53 11.62
CA GLY A 985 7.25 -25.67 10.46
C GLY A 985 8.00 -25.40 9.16
N ALA A 986 7.77 -26.24 8.15
CA ALA A 986 8.30 -26.04 6.80
C ALA A 986 7.37 -25.14 5.97
N VAL A 987 7.98 -24.22 5.23
CA VAL A 987 7.33 -23.50 4.12
C VAL A 987 7.42 -24.40 2.90
N LYS A 988 6.27 -24.91 2.45
CA LYS A 988 6.09 -25.59 1.17
C LYS A 988 4.96 -24.88 0.44
N ALA A 989 5.13 -24.66 -0.87
CA ALA A 989 4.01 -24.34 -1.73
C ALA A 989 2.98 -25.48 -1.67
N PRO A 990 1.67 -25.19 -1.66
CA PRO A 990 0.64 -26.23 -1.69
C PRO A 990 0.66 -26.94 -3.05
N SER A 991 0.96 -28.24 -3.06
CA SER A 991 0.89 -29.07 -4.26
C SER A 991 -0.56 -29.35 -4.66
N LEU A 992 -0.81 -29.43 -5.97
CA LEU A 992 -2.10 -29.87 -6.52
C LEU A 992 -2.38 -31.37 -6.29
N GLU A 993 -1.35 -32.17 -6.03
CA GLU A 993 -1.51 -33.55 -5.56
C GLU A 993 -2.08 -33.55 -4.13
N PRO A 994 -3.18 -34.27 -3.86
CA PRO A 994 -3.73 -34.36 -2.52
C PRO A 994 -2.77 -35.11 -1.59
N ASP A 995 -2.54 -34.57 -0.39
CA ASP A 995 -1.71 -35.20 0.67
C ASP A 995 -2.17 -36.65 0.96
N GLY A 996 -1.58 -37.63 0.27
CA GLY A 996 -2.05 -39.02 0.35
C GLY A 996 -1.48 -40.00 -0.68
N GLU A 997 -0.99 -39.55 -1.84
CA GLU A 997 -0.33 -40.45 -2.81
C GLU A 997 1.20 -40.43 -2.61
N CYS A 998 1.84 -41.60 -2.75
CA CYS A 998 3.30 -41.70 -2.70
C CYS A 998 3.90 -41.02 -3.92
N ALA A 999 4.98 -40.26 -3.72
CA ALA A 999 5.71 -39.64 -4.81
C ALA A 999 5.98 -40.66 -5.94
N PRO A 1000 5.77 -40.29 -7.22
CA PRO A 1000 6.08 -41.18 -8.32
C PRO A 1000 7.56 -41.58 -8.24
N PRO A 1001 7.90 -42.86 -8.51
CA PRO A 1001 9.29 -43.29 -8.51
C PRO A 1001 10.08 -42.45 -9.51
N GLU A 1002 11.34 -42.16 -9.16
CA GLU A 1002 12.25 -41.37 -9.99
C GLU A 1002 12.25 -41.88 -11.44
N PRO A 1003 12.34 -40.99 -12.45
CA PRO A 1003 12.27 -41.37 -13.85
C PRO A 1003 13.32 -42.44 -14.15
N PHE A 1004 12.84 -43.63 -14.52
CA PHE A 1004 13.66 -44.82 -14.75
C PHE A 1004 14.78 -44.52 -15.75
N GLU A 1005 16.01 -44.43 -15.25
CA GLU A 1005 17.20 -44.43 -16.10
C GLU A 1005 17.30 -45.78 -16.78
N TRP A 1006 16.94 -45.83 -18.07
CA TRP A 1006 17.18 -47.00 -18.90
C TRP A 1006 18.67 -47.15 -19.16
N ILE A 1007 19.36 -47.82 -18.24
CA ILE A 1007 20.72 -48.29 -18.45
C ILE A 1007 20.65 -49.38 -19.52
N ALA A 1008 21.19 -49.08 -20.71
CA ALA A 1008 21.28 -50.04 -21.80
C ALA A 1008 22.01 -51.30 -21.32
N PRO A 1009 21.47 -52.52 -21.52
CA PRO A 1009 22.13 -53.74 -21.08
C PRO A 1009 23.47 -53.89 -21.79
N ALA A 1010 24.56 -53.89 -21.01
CA ALA A 1010 25.90 -54.09 -21.53
C ALA A 1010 25.98 -55.42 -22.30
N SER A 1011 26.61 -55.40 -23.47
CA SER A 1011 26.68 -56.54 -24.38
C SER A 1011 27.24 -57.80 -23.69
N GLU A 1012 26.53 -58.92 -23.82
CA GLU A 1012 26.90 -60.23 -23.27
C GLU A 1012 28.20 -60.81 -23.91
N THR A 1013 29.37 -60.31 -23.52
CA THR A 1013 30.66 -60.87 -23.97
C THR A 1013 31.80 -60.83 -22.93
N ALA A 1014 31.61 -60.24 -21.74
CA ALA A 1014 32.74 -59.95 -20.83
C ALA A 1014 32.69 -60.54 -19.40
N VAL A 1015 31.54 -61.02 -18.88
CA VAL A 1015 31.42 -61.44 -17.46
C VAL A 1015 31.38 -62.97 -17.26
N LYS A 1016 31.43 -63.74 -18.35
CA LYS A 1016 31.33 -65.22 -18.33
C LYS A 1016 32.63 -65.96 -17.97
N VAL A 1017 33.51 -65.30 -17.21
CA VAL A 1017 34.86 -65.81 -16.84
C VAL A 1017 35.15 -65.66 -15.34
N GLN A 1018 34.31 -64.97 -14.54
CA GLN A 1018 34.55 -64.78 -13.10
C GLN A 1018 33.45 -65.35 -12.18
N SER A 1019 32.27 -65.73 -12.71
CA SER A 1019 31.19 -66.33 -11.91
C SER A 1019 31.27 -67.86 -11.76
N GLU A 1020 32.19 -68.53 -12.47
CA GLU A 1020 32.41 -69.99 -12.37
C GLU A 1020 33.49 -70.38 -11.35
N GLU A 1021 34.33 -69.45 -10.86
CA GLU A 1021 35.37 -69.78 -9.84
C GLU A 1021 34.88 -69.59 -8.39
N GLU A 1022 34.13 -68.53 -8.06
CA GLU A 1022 33.65 -68.30 -6.67
C GLU A 1022 32.45 -69.19 -6.26
N SER A 1023 31.82 -69.89 -7.21
CA SER A 1023 30.65 -70.75 -6.95
C SER A 1023 30.98 -72.24 -6.74
N GLU A 1024 32.25 -72.65 -6.88
CA GLU A 1024 32.75 -73.98 -6.48
C GLU A 1024 33.42 -74.01 -5.10
N GLU A 1025 33.99 -72.90 -4.61
CA GLU A 1025 34.63 -72.84 -3.29
C GLU A 1025 33.60 -72.82 -2.15
N SER A 1026 32.55 -72.00 -2.29
CA SER A 1026 31.44 -71.87 -1.32
C SER A 1026 30.59 -73.13 -1.14
N LYS A 1027 30.74 -74.17 -1.97
CA LYS A 1027 30.06 -75.47 -1.84
C LYS A 1027 30.90 -76.58 -1.21
N LYS A 1028 32.19 -76.37 -0.97
CA LYS A 1028 33.07 -77.37 -0.33
C LYS A 1028 33.22 -77.17 1.18
N GLU A 1029 32.96 -75.97 1.70
CA GLU A 1029 33.03 -75.68 3.13
C GLU A 1029 31.75 -76.13 3.89
N ASP A 1030 30.56 -76.03 3.30
CA ASP A 1030 29.31 -76.50 3.93
C ASP A 1030 29.17 -78.04 4.01
N GLU A 1031 29.80 -78.83 3.13
CA GLU A 1031 29.77 -80.30 3.21
C GLU A 1031 30.79 -80.89 4.21
N THR A 1032 31.75 -80.09 4.70
CA THR A 1032 32.73 -80.52 5.70
C THR A 1032 32.29 -80.22 7.14
N ALA A 1033 31.45 -79.20 7.35
CA ALA A 1033 30.91 -78.87 8.67
C ALA A 1033 29.83 -79.86 9.19
N MET A 1034 29.11 -80.58 8.31
CA MET A 1034 28.08 -81.56 8.72
C MET A 1034 28.59 -83.00 8.96
N LYS A 1035 29.92 -83.19 9.15
CA LYS A 1035 30.52 -84.52 9.39
C LYS A 1035 31.42 -84.64 10.63
N GLU A 1036 31.42 -83.66 11.53
CA GLU A 1036 32.06 -83.78 12.86
C GLU A 1036 31.07 -83.88 14.04
N GLU A 1037 29.76 -84.02 13.80
CA GLU A 1037 28.78 -84.47 14.81
C GLU A 1037 27.88 -85.64 14.31
N ALA A 1038 28.49 -86.67 13.70
CA ALA A 1038 27.94 -88.05 13.62
C ALA A 1038 28.99 -89.10 13.19
#